data_AF-A0A940R0M9-F1
#
_entry.id   AF-A0A940R0M9-F1
#
_cell.length_a   1.000
_cell.length_b   1.000
_cell.length_c   1.000
_cell.angle_alpha   90.00
_cell.angle_beta   90.00
_cell.angle_gamma   90.00
#
_symmetry.space_group_name_H-M   'P 1'
#
loop_
_entity.id
_entity.type
_entity.pdbx_description
1 polymer ?
#
loop_
_entity_poly.entity_id
_entity_poly.type
_entity_poly.pdbx_seq_one_letter_code
_entity_poly.pdbx_strand_id
1 'polypeptide(L)'
;MVELDQHEGRFRVLLIGVGNNSEEEKDFFCQNISKAYRIPFADARKIVDRCPVILKKNLSLRKAELIAKAFTSFGGSVSIEEKRQTPRVSLEFQELAPHQLALESSYVQKSQRGTWSVTGRARNISDGMLNDTWVLIQLFEDFEEFIAFEEAPLPINPLPSGQTSPFKVIFEGDDSLIRISIAFKNASGQPIPAVDKRKKGERLRTDKGAGRTLSSLRMAPVFEEKSEAIEFTRPLEIMIREEEKEISGVPPVSLQQEMEPTLSQETRDLRGEAERISEESLLLPVKPIEEIPESSSTLVKEGIPGGEESEKTLSQETTSLEESGRAVEATLDGVELASREDQGAVESHLGTSVFQEASQLLKEITESPKFAEVEEKTDPCFSWIGYFRDAVETFYQASRDAFSVWFEECRKKGGFESSLHGLLTILVHSRFYQGSESTKALENTQKLFQLIAQPSLLLDQIPPLEGTSFVSGEAWRDLFQRALPKVRQVGNAVLEKKAWNVFDLERMIQVIPQMGYQNSRMAIRWINGLISDAVGVDFSDTRISIGEDLYRVASRLGIVNPHLDYYESGNSMGDTKIQSFAIRAFPHYPAKVEEPMASMGGPEEQGGHCFPVQPWCEGCLFNTFCPKLYLDFNPSEKGMRA
;
A
#
# COMPACT_ATOMS: atom_id res chain seq x y z
N MET A 1 -16.41 26.72 38.68
CA MET A 1 -16.49 25.99 37.39
C MET A 1 -15.17 26.19 36.70
N VAL A 2 -14.45 25.11 36.39
CA VAL A 2 -13.26 25.16 35.55
C VAL A 2 -13.75 24.87 34.13
N GLU A 3 -13.51 25.78 33.19
CA GLU A 3 -13.60 25.44 31.77
C GLU A 3 -12.46 24.47 31.47
N LEU A 4 -12.78 23.18 31.44
CA LEU A 4 -11.83 22.15 31.00
C LEU A 4 -11.50 22.40 29.54
N ASP A 5 -10.20 22.54 29.28
CA ASP A 5 -9.62 23.09 28.06
C ASP A 5 -10.02 22.26 26.82
N GLN A 6 -11.03 22.73 26.06
CA GLN A 6 -11.67 21.98 24.96
C GLN A 6 -10.74 21.74 23.75
N HIS A 7 -9.48 22.16 23.84
CA HIS A 7 -8.45 22.08 22.80
C HIS A 7 -7.32 21.10 23.12
N GLU A 8 -7.37 20.35 24.24
CA GLU A 8 -6.44 19.24 24.44
C GLU A 8 -6.56 18.19 23.31
N GLY A 9 -5.42 17.70 22.82
CA GLY A 9 -5.37 16.64 21.81
C GLY A 9 -5.52 17.07 20.34
N ARG A 10 -5.64 18.38 20.03
CA ARG A 10 -5.88 18.84 18.65
C ARG A 10 -4.65 19.20 17.84
N PHE A 11 -3.48 19.40 18.44
CA PHE A 11 -2.32 19.93 17.74
C PHE A 11 -1.21 18.89 17.56
N ARG A 12 -0.47 19.00 16.45
CA ARG A 12 0.81 18.31 16.27
C ARG A 12 1.91 19.30 15.90
N VAL A 13 3.16 18.92 16.15
CA VAL A 13 4.33 19.71 15.81
C VAL A 13 5.20 18.91 14.84
N LEU A 14 5.58 19.53 13.73
CA LEU A 14 6.44 18.96 12.70
C LEU A 14 7.72 19.79 12.58
N LEU A 15 8.88 19.14 12.65
CA LEU A 15 10.15 19.74 12.25
C LEU A 15 10.25 19.61 10.73
N ILE A 16 10.17 20.74 10.02
CA ILE A 16 10.27 20.81 8.55
C ILE A 16 11.73 20.73 8.10
N GLY A 17 12.65 21.29 8.88
CA GLY A 17 14.08 21.29 8.61
C GLY A 17 14.86 22.06 9.67
N VAL A 18 16.16 22.24 9.45
CA VAL A 18 17.07 22.97 10.35
C VAL A 18 17.87 23.98 9.53
N GLY A 19 17.82 25.26 9.89
CA GLY A 19 18.52 26.34 9.19
C GLY A 19 18.25 26.35 7.67
N ASN A 20 19.34 26.44 6.90
CA ASN A 20 19.42 26.29 5.45
C ASN A 20 19.70 24.83 5.03
N ASN A 21 19.54 23.87 5.95
CA ASN A 21 19.85 22.45 5.79
C ASN A 21 21.35 22.14 5.61
N SER A 22 22.25 23.02 6.06
CA SER A 22 23.70 22.76 6.06
C SER A 22 24.08 21.73 7.13
N GLU A 23 25.15 20.98 6.90
CA GLU A 23 25.61 19.95 7.85
C GLU A 23 26.08 20.56 9.18
N GLU A 24 26.70 21.74 9.13
CA GLU A 24 27.13 22.51 10.30
C GLU A 24 25.93 23.00 11.13
N GLU A 25 24.87 23.47 10.48
CA GLU A 25 23.63 23.92 11.14
C GLU A 25 22.88 22.74 11.78
N LYS A 26 22.82 21.59 11.08
CA LYS A 26 22.25 20.34 11.61
C LYS A 26 23.02 19.86 12.84
N ASP A 27 24.35 19.82 12.78
CA ASP A 27 25.19 19.39 13.90
C ASP A 27 25.08 20.35 15.09
N PHE A 28 25.07 21.66 14.85
CA PHE A 28 24.85 22.67 15.90
C PHE A 28 23.49 22.50 16.58
N PHE A 29 22.41 22.33 15.80
CA PHE A 29 21.07 22.04 16.32
C PHE A 29 21.05 20.74 17.14
N CYS A 30 21.64 19.66 16.63
CA CYS A 30 21.70 18.37 17.31
C CYS A 30 22.50 18.45 18.62
N GLN A 31 23.65 19.15 18.64
CA GLN A 31 24.44 19.38 19.85
C GLN A 31 23.65 20.16 20.90
N ASN A 32 22.94 21.22 20.50
CA ASN A 32 22.18 22.05 21.43
C ASN A 32 20.97 21.31 22.00
N ILE A 33 20.20 20.59 21.17
CA ILE A 33 19.09 19.74 21.64
C ILE A 33 19.59 18.62 22.53
N SER A 34 20.69 17.96 22.14
CA SER A 34 21.31 16.91 22.94
C SER A 34 21.72 17.41 24.34
N LYS A 35 22.34 18.59 24.41
CA LYS A 35 22.73 19.24 25.66
C LYS A 35 21.54 19.72 26.49
N ALA A 36 20.53 20.32 25.86
CA ALA A 36 19.37 20.91 26.56
C ALA A 36 18.42 19.85 27.12
N TYR A 37 18.18 18.76 26.39
CA TYR A 37 17.16 17.76 26.71
C TYR A 37 17.73 16.36 27.02
N ARG A 38 19.06 16.20 27.03
CA ARG A 38 19.75 14.92 27.28
C ARG A 38 19.40 13.81 26.27
N ILE A 39 19.00 14.20 25.06
CA ILE A 39 18.78 13.27 23.94
C ILE A 39 20.17 12.88 23.40
N PRO A 40 20.47 11.59 23.14
CA PRO A 40 21.74 11.21 22.51
C PRO A 40 21.93 11.91 21.16
N PHE A 41 23.12 12.45 20.90
CA PHE A 41 23.40 13.21 19.67
C PHE A 41 23.04 12.40 18.40
N ALA A 42 23.35 11.10 18.39
CA ALA A 42 23.02 10.20 17.29
C ALA A 42 21.50 10.09 17.01
N ASP A 43 20.66 10.19 18.04
CA ASP A 43 19.20 10.12 17.87
C ASP A 43 18.60 11.47 17.46
N ALA A 44 19.13 12.58 17.99
CA ALA A 44 18.82 13.92 17.47
C ALA A 44 19.19 14.02 15.97
N ARG A 45 20.35 13.47 15.58
CA ARG A 45 20.83 13.42 14.19
C ARG A 45 19.89 12.59 13.29
N LYS A 46 19.48 11.38 13.72
CA LYS A 46 18.46 10.57 13.01
C LYS A 46 17.12 11.29 12.81
N ILE A 47 16.70 12.13 13.76
CA ILE A 47 15.47 12.92 13.64
C ILE A 47 15.66 14.01 12.58
N VAL A 48 16.79 14.73 12.61
CA VAL A 48 17.09 15.81 11.66
C VAL A 48 17.25 15.30 10.23
N ASP A 49 17.97 14.20 10.03
CA ASP A 49 18.17 13.63 8.68
C ASP A 49 16.90 13.01 8.08
N ARG A 50 15.80 12.94 8.85
CA ARG A 50 14.47 12.51 8.42
C ARG A 50 13.47 13.67 8.25
N CYS A 51 13.92 14.92 8.26
CA CYS A 51 13.03 16.06 8.03
C CYS A 51 12.41 16.03 6.61
N PRO A 52 11.09 16.30 6.46
CA PRO A 52 10.15 16.70 7.50
C PRO A 52 9.67 15.54 8.38
N VAL A 53 9.66 15.75 9.70
CA VAL A 53 9.33 14.71 10.71
C VAL A 53 8.37 15.22 11.79
N ILE A 54 7.42 14.38 12.21
CA ILE A 54 6.49 14.70 13.29
C ILE A 54 7.18 14.51 14.64
N LEU A 55 7.33 15.59 15.40
CA LEU A 55 7.93 15.55 16.74
C LEU A 55 6.94 15.00 17.78
N LYS A 56 5.68 15.41 17.72
CA LYS A 56 4.63 14.98 18.65
C LYS A 56 3.22 15.25 18.10
N LYS A 57 2.30 14.29 18.27
CA LYS A 57 0.85 14.41 18.00
C LYS A 57 0.06 14.63 19.30
N ASN A 58 -1.22 14.99 19.18
CA ASN A 58 -2.22 15.03 20.26
C ASN A 58 -1.86 15.98 21.43
N LEU A 59 -1.42 17.19 21.10
CA LEU A 59 -1.10 18.26 22.05
C LEU A 59 -2.24 19.27 22.21
N SER A 60 -2.25 20.01 23.32
CA SER A 60 -2.93 21.30 23.40
C SER A 60 -2.10 22.38 22.69
N LEU A 61 -2.74 23.48 22.27
CA LEU A 61 -2.06 24.57 21.55
C LEU A 61 -0.84 25.08 22.32
N ARG A 62 -0.99 25.40 23.60
CA ARG A 62 0.11 25.86 24.46
C ARG A 62 1.29 24.87 24.50
N LYS A 63 1.03 23.55 24.57
CA LYS A 63 2.10 22.55 24.55
C LYS A 63 2.79 22.48 23.18
N ALA A 64 2.04 22.61 22.09
CA ALA A 64 2.59 22.65 20.73
C ALA A 64 3.45 23.92 20.49
N GLU A 65 2.97 25.09 20.94
CA GLU A 65 3.71 26.36 20.89
C GLU A 65 5.00 26.32 21.69
N LEU A 66 4.99 25.72 22.90
CA LEU A 66 6.20 25.55 23.72
C LEU A 66 7.25 24.69 23.01
N ILE A 67 6.85 23.55 22.43
CA ILE A 67 7.75 22.66 21.69
C ILE A 67 8.27 23.36 20.42
N ALA A 68 7.40 24.02 19.65
CA ALA A 68 7.81 24.73 18.46
C ALA A 68 8.80 25.86 18.77
N LYS A 69 8.49 26.72 19.76
CA LYS A 69 9.38 27.79 20.21
C LYS A 69 10.72 27.26 20.70
N ALA A 70 10.72 26.14 21.43
CA ALA A 70 11.95 25.48 21.86
C ALA A 70 12.81 25.03 20.67
N PHE A 71 12.24 24.28 19.73
CA PHE A 71 12.98 23.76 18.56
C PHE A 71 13.44 24.88 17.63
N THR A 72 12.63 25.93 17.42
CA THR A 72 13.02 27.12 16.65
C THR A 72 14.13 27.91 17.35
N SER A 73 14.19 27.95 18.68
CA SER A 73 15.31 28.60 19.40
C SER A 73 16.68 27.93 19.18
N PHE A 74 16.70 26.70 18.66
CA PHE A 74 17.93 25.98 18.26
C PHE A 74 18.23 26.04 16.75
N GLY A 75 17.41 26.75 15.96
CA GLY A 75 17.53 26.85 14.50
C GLY A 75 16.58 25.95 13.71
N GLY A 76 15.61 25.29 14.35
CA GLY A 76 14.61 24.46 13.66
C GLY A 76 13.52 25.26 12.96
N SER A 77 13.26 24.92 11.70
CA SER A 77 12.04 25.32 11.00
C SER A 77 10.91 24.38 11.41
N VAL A 78 9.89 24.89 12.09
CA VAL A 78 8.85 24.09 12.74
C VAL A 78 7.46 24.58 12.35
N SER A 79 6.55 23.65 12.07
CA SER A 79 5.12 23.91 11.87
C SER A 79 4.28 23.31 12.98
N ILE A 80 3.21 24.03 13.35
CA ILE A 80 2.14 23.52 14.21
C ILE A 80 0.92 23.32 13.34
N GLU A 81 0.39 22.10 13.33
CA GLU A 81 -0.82 21.77 12.58
C GLU A 81 -1.97 21.47 13.54
N GLU A 82 -3.12 22.11 13.32
CA GLU A 82 -4.37 21.77 14.00
C GLU A 82 -5.11 20.65 13.25
N LYS A 83 -5.53 19.64 14.02
CA LYS A 83 -6.47 18.60 13.61
C LYS A 83 -7.82 19.25 13.27
N ARG A 84 -8.01 19.51 11.99
CA ARG A 84 -9.27 20.03 11.43
C ARG A 84 -10.43 19.12 11.82
N GLN A 85 -11.53 19.71 12.26
CA GLN A 85 -12.78 18.99 12.49
C GLN A 85 -13.50 18.71 11.16
N THR A 86 -12.88 17.93 10.28
CA THR A 86 -13.54 17.47 9.05
C THR A 86 -14.63 16.45 9.37
N PRO A 87 -15.74 16.42 8.61
CA PRO A 87 -16.76 15.39 8.77
C PRO A 87 -16.15 14.01 8.54
N ARG A 88 -16.58 13.01 9.32
CA ARG A 88 -16.05 11.63 9.25
C ARG A 88 -16.21 10.98 7.86
N VAL A 89 -17.13 11.49 7.04
CA VAL A 89 -17.34 11.09 5.65
C VAL A 89 -17.53 12.33 4.76
N SER A 90 -16.49 12.71 4.01
CA SER A 90 -16.52 13.81 3.02
C SER A 90 -16.81 13.31 1.60
N LEU A 91 -17.14 14.23 0.69
CA LEU A 91 -17.19 14.02 -0.75
C LEU A 91 -16.16 14.95 -1.39
N GLU A 92 -15.22 14.40 -2.17
CA GLU A 92 -14.20 15.16 -2.89
C GLU A 92 -14.77 15.83 -4.15
N PHE A 93 -13.98 16.77 -4.70
CA PHE A 93 -14.22 17.40 -6.00
C PHE A 93 -15.56 18.15 -6.14
N GLN A 94 -16.22 18.49 -5.03
CA GLN A 94 -17.46 19.28 -5.01
C GLN A 94 -17.27 20.70 -5.58
N GLU A 95 -16.05 21.22 -5.58
CA GLU A 95 -15.71 22.53 -6.16
C GLU A 95 -15.60 22.51 -7.69
N LEU A 96 -15.43 21.32 -8.29
CA LEU A 96 -15.40 21.18 -9.74
C LEU A 96 -16.82 21.25 -10.29
N ALA A 97 -17.03 22.08 -11.30
CA ALA A 97 -18.31 22.23 -12.01
C ALA A 97 -18.11 22.03 -13.53
N PRO A 98 -19.12 21.53 -14.26
CA PRO A 98 -20.44 21.12 -13.79
C PRO A 98 -20.45 19.75 -13.08
N HIS A 99 -21.30 19.61 -12.06
CA HIS A 99 -21.53 18.32 -11.38
C HIS A 99 -22.28 17.35 -12.30
N GLN A 100 -21.78 16.13 -12.41
CA GLN A 100 -22.39 15.06 -13.22
C GLN A 100 -23.04 13.98 -12.34
N LEU A 101 -22.57 13.83 -11.11
CA LEU A 101 -23.11 12.89 -10.12
C LEU A 101 -23.66 13.62 -8.88
N ALA A 102 -24.59 12.99 -8.18
CA ALA A 102 -25.03 13.37 -6.85
C ALA A 102 -24.93 12.17 -5.89
N LEU A 103 -24.23 12.35 -4.77
CA LEU A 103 -24.21 11.37 -3.69
C LEU A 103 -25.50 11.51 -2.87
N GLU A 104 -26.40 10.54 -2.95
CA GLU A 104 -27.71 10.61 -2.29
C GLU A 104 -27.70 10.05 -0.87
N SER A 105 -26.88 9.03 -0.62
CA SER A 105 -26.75 8.38 0.70
C SER A 105 -25.39 7.73 0.87
N SER A 106 -24.87 7.68 2.10
CA SER A 106 -23.64 6.95 2.44
C SER A 106 -23.62 6.45 3.88
N TYR A 107 -23.29 5.17 4.05
CA TYR A 107 -23.24 4.47 5.32
C TYR A 107 -21.87 3.82 5.48
N VAL A 108 -21.27 4.00 6.66
CA VAL A 108 -20.00 3.37 7.04
C VAL A 108 -20.25 2.45 8.21
N GLN A 109 -19.82 1.20 8.10
CA GLN A 109 -19.96 0.18 9.14
C GLN A 109 -18.66 -0.61 9.28
N LYS A 110 -18.15 -0.73 10.50
CA LYS A 110 -17.09 -1.69 10.86
C LYS A 110 -17.74 -2.99 11.35
N SER A 111 -17.24 -4.12 10.86
CA SER A 111 -17.65 -5.45 11.33
C SER A 111 -16.91 -5.83 12.61
N GLN A 112 -17.39 -6.87 13.31
CA GLN A 112 -16.69 -7.43 14.48
C GLN A 112 -15.33 -8.06 14.13
N ARG A 113 -15.07 -8.35 12.84
CA ARG A 113 -13.81 -8.95 12.34
C ARG A 113 -12.81 -7.88 11.85
N GLY A 114 -12.93 -6.63 12.31
CA GLY A 114 -12.08 -5.52 11.85
C GLY A 114 -12.44 -4.94 10.48
N THR A 115 -12.99 -5.74 9.55
CA THR A 115 -13.32 -5.30 8.19
C THR A 115 -14.30 -4.12 8.19
N TRP A 116 -13.98 -3.06 7.47
CA TRP A 116 -14.84 -1.90 7.21
C TRP A 116 -15.65 -2.09 5.93
N SER A 117 -16.78 -1.41 5.86
CA SER A 117 -17.59 -1.32 4.64
C SER A 117 -18.23 0.05 4.49
N VAL A 118 -18.23 0.55 3.25
CA VAL A 118 -18.86 1.81 2.85
C VAL A 118 -19.90 1.49 1.79
N THR A 119 -21.17 1.72 2.11
CA THR A 119 -22.31 1.45 1.22
C THR A 119 -23.01 2.78 0.92
N GLY A 120 -23.35 3.06 -0.33
CA GLY A 120 -24.00 4.31 -0.70
C GLY A 120 -24.81 4.24 -1.98
N ARG A 121 -25.30 5.40 -2.43
CA ARG A 121 -26.06 5.55 -3.68
C ARG A 121 -25.63 6.83 -4.40
N ALA A 122 -25.36 6.72 -5.69
CA ALA A 122 -24.97 7.83 -6.55
C ALA A 122 -25.97 7.96 -7.71
N ARG A 123 -26.49 9.16 -7.95
CA ARG A 123 -27.39 9.48 -9.06
C ARG A 123 -26.65 10.24 -10.15
N ASN A 124 -26.81 9.84 -11.41
CA ASN A 124 -26.42 10.66 -12.55
C ASN A 124 -27.38 11.84 -12.68
N ILE A 125 -26.84 13.06 -12.59
CA ILE A 125 -27.56 14.33 -12.70
C ILE A 125 -27.15 15.12 -13.95
N SER A 126 -26.29 14.55 -14.79
CA SER A 126 -25.98 15.08 -16.13
C SER A 126 -27.05 14.66 -17.14
N ASP A 127 -27.13 15.37 -18.27
CA ASP A 127 -28.06 15.05 -19.36
C ASP A 127 -27.64 13.78 -20.16
N GLY A 128 -26.40 13.30 -19.97
CA GLY A 128 -25.82 12.18 -20.71
C GLY A 128 -25.79 10.85 -19.95
N MET A 129 -25.37 9.78 -20.63
CA MET A 129 -24.96 8.53 -19.98
C MET A 129 -23.52 8.66 -19.45
N LEU A 130 -23.31 8.22 -18.21
CA LEU A 130 -21.96 8.12 -17.63
C LEU A 130 -21.43 6.70 -17.78
N ASN A 131 -20.48 6.53 -18.70
CA ASN A 131 -19.79 5.26 -18.92
C ASN A 131 -18.66 5.10 -17.89
N ASP A 132 -18.40 3.85 -17.52
CA ASP A 132 -17.27 3.41 -16.70
C ASP A 132 -17.08 4.22 -15.42
N THR A 133 -18.15 4.45 -14.68
CA THR A 133 -18.13 5.19 -13.41
C THR A 133 -17.71 4.28 -12.26
N TRP A 134 -16.70 4.71 -11.52
CA TRP A 134 -16.19 4.08 -10.31
C TRP A 134 -16.40 4.99 -9.11
N VAL A 135 -16.68 4.39 -7.96
CA VAL A 135 -16.52 5.05 -6.66
C VAL A 135 -15.10 4.81 -6.16
N LEU A 136 -14.49 5.86 -5.60
CA LEU A 136 -13.19 5.86 -4.97
C LEU A 136 -13.39 6.23 -3.49
N ILE A 137 -12.90 5.40 -2.58
CA ILE A 137 -12.99 5.56 -1.13
C ILE A 137 -11.58 5.79 -0.60
N GLN A 138 -11.28 7.00 -0.16
CA GLN A 138 -9.98 7.38 0.39
C GLN A 138 -10.03 7.34 1.92
N LEU A 139 -9.00 6.76 2.53
CA LEU A 139 -8.91 6.50 3.96
C LEU A 139 -7.86 7.42 4.58
N PHE A 140 -8.20 8.06 5.70
CA PHE A 140 -7.33 9.01 6.38
C PHE A 140 -7.30 8.79 7.91
N GLU A 141 -6.12 8.93 8.51
CA GLU A 141 -5.93 8.98 9.98
C GLU A 141 -6.16 10.40 10.53
N ASP A 142 -5.64 10.62 11.74
CA ASP A 142 -5.47 11.92 12.36
C ASP A 142 -4.72 12.91 11.45
N PHE A 143 -5.06 14.19 11.54
CA PHE A 143 -4.44 15.29 10.77
C PHE A 143 -4.55 15.16 9.24
N GLU A 144 -5.55 14.43 8.73
CA GLU A 144 -5.79 14.22 7.30
C GLU A 144 -4.64 13.48 6.58
N GLU A 145 -3.86 12.68 7.31
CA GLU A 145 -2.83 11.81 6.72
C GLU A 145 -3.49 10.69 5.93
N PHE A 146 -3.14 10.58 4.65
CA PHE A 146 -3.66 9.58 3.74
C PHE A 146 -3.06 8.19 4.04
N ILE A 147 -3.92 7.19 4.24
CA ILE A 147 -3.55 5.80 4.49
C ILE A 147 -3.47 5.02 3.17
N ALA A 148 -4.63 4.91 2.52
CA ALA A 148 -4.90 4.00 1.42
C ALA A 148 -6.17 4.46 0.70
N PHE A 149 -6.44 3.87 -0.47
CA PHE A 149 -7.68 4.05 -1.19
C PHE A 149 -8.20 2.73 -1.72
N GLU A 150 -9.51 2.66 -1.89
CA GLU A 150 -10.23 1.50 -2.39
C GLU A 150 -11.20 1.93 -3.49
N GLU A 151 -11.38 1.09 -4.50
CA GLU A 151 -12.20 1.43 -5.67
C GLU A 151 -13.16 0.32 -6.04
N ALA A 152 -14.37 0.69 -6.47
CA ALA A 152 -15.34 -0.25 -7.01
C ALA A 152 -16.10 0.37 -8.20
N PRO A 153 -16.43 -0.42 -9.24
CA PRO A 153 -17.30 0.05 -10.30
C PRO A 153 -18.72 0.23 -9.77
N LEU A 154 -19.48 1.18 -10.33
CA LEU A 154 -20.92 1.23 -10.10
C LEU A 154 -21.58 0.02 -10.79
N PRO A 155 -22.46 -0.76 -10.11
CA PRO A 155 -23.12 -1.94 -10.69
C PRO A 155 -24.02 -1.62 -11.89
N ILE A 156 -24.53 -0.39 -11.97
CA ILE A 156 -25.23 0.13 -13.16
C ILE A 156 -24.22 0.95 -13.96
N ASN A 157 -23.60 0.30 -14.94
CA ASN A 157 -22.65 0.88 -15.88
C ASN A 157 -22.99 0.40 -17.31
N PRO A 158 -23.28 1.30 -18.27
CA PRO A 158 -23.34 2.76 -18.13
C PRO A 158 -24.50 3.22 -17.24
N LEU A 159 -24.33 4.35 -16.53
CA LEU A 159 -25.35 4.92 -15.67
C LEU A 159 -26.19 5.94 -16.46
N PRO A 160 -27.48 5.67 -16.76
CA PRO A 160 -28.32 6.58 -17.53
C PRO A 160 -28.62 7.89 -16.78
N SER A 161 -28.92 8.97 -17.51
CA SER A 161 -29.35 10.24 -16.92
C SER A 161 -30.55 10.05 -15.97
N GLY A 162 -30.51 10.70 -14.82
CA GLY A 162 -31.53 10.60 -13.76
C GLY A 162 -31.51 9.30 -12.94
N GLN A 163 -30.85 8.23 -13.40
CA GLN A 163 -30.81 6.97 -12.68
C GLN A 163 -29.80 6.95 -11.53
N THR A 164 -30.05 6.06 -10.56
CA THR A 164 -29.30 5.95 -9.31
C THR A 164 -28.71 4.56 -9.15
N SER A 165 -27.38 4.47 -9.05
CA SER A 165 -26.65 3.22 -8.79
C SER A 165 -26.32 3.10 -7.29
N PRO A 166 -26.54 1.93 -6.66
CA PRO A 166 -25.95 1.63 -5.35
C PRO A 166 -24.45 1.38 -5.49
N PHE A 167 -23.68 1.51 -4.41
CA PHE A 167 -22.31 1.01 -4.37
C PHE A 167 -21.99 0.43 -3.00
N LYS A 168 -21.06 -0.52 -2.95
CA LYS A 168 -20.51 -1.07 -1.72
C LYS A 168 -19.02 -1.35 -1.91
N VAL A 169 -18.21 -0.80 -1.03
CA VAL A 169 -16.77 -1.04 -0.93
C VAL A 169 -16.51 -1.70 0.42
N ILE A 170 -15.66 -2.71 0.46
CA ILE A 170 -15.29 -3.47 1.66
C ILE A 170 -13.77 -3.49 1.71
N PHE A 171 -13.19 -3.20 2.88
CA PHE A 171 -11.74 -3.14 3.05
C PHE A 171 -11.33 -3.48 4.47
N GLU A 172 -10.08 -3.89 4.62
CA GLU A 172 -9.44 -4.14 5.91
C GLU A 172 -8.71 -2.87 6.36
N GLY A 173 -8.75 -2.57 7.66
CA GLY A 173 -8.16 -1.34 8.18
C GLY A 173 -8.36 -1.17 9.68
N ASP A 174 -7.35 -0.62 10.32
CA ASP A 174 -7.24 -0.55 11.77
C ASP A 174 -8.25 0.43 12.41
N ASP A 175 -8.27 0.47 13.74
CA ASP A 175 -9.10 1.39 14.53
C ASP A 175 -8.65 2.86 14.42
N SER A 176 -7.48 3.13 13.82
CA SER A 176 -6.99 4.49 13.50
C SER A 176 -7.77 5.22 12.41
N LEU A 177 -8.73 4.55 11.72
CA LEU A 177 -9.52 5.18 10.67
C LEU A 177 -10.44 6.31 11.20
N ILE A 178 -10.06 7.55 10.90
CA ILE A 178 -10.73 8.74 11.43
C ILE A 178 -11.58 9.43 10.38
N ARG A 179 -11.13 9.54 9.13
CA ARG A 179 -11.92 10.13 8.04
C ARG A 179 -11.94 9.20 6.81
N ILE A 180 -13.11 9.10 6.21
CA ILE A 180 -13.29 8.56 4.86
C ILE A 180 -13.63 9.72 3.94
N SER A 181 -13.05 9.77 2.75
CA SER A 181 -13.56 10.63 1.66
C SER A 181 -14.04 9.79 0.50
N ILE A 182 -15.15 10.19 -0.09
CA ILE A 182 -15.77 9.54 -1.24
C ILE A 182 -15.49 10.41 -2.45
N ALA A 183 -15.10 9.80 -3.57
CA ALA A 183 -14.92 10.46 -4.85
C ALA A 183 -15.52 9.58 -5.96
N PHE A 184 -15.71 10.16 -7.14
CA PHE A 184 -16.09 9.40 -8.33
C PHE A 184 -15.09 9.67 -9.45
N LYS A 185 -14.81 8.65 -10.26
CA LYS A 185 -13.90 8.73 -11.40
C LYS A 185 -14.36 7.83 -12.55
N ASN A 186 -13.89 8.09 -13.75
CA ASN A 186 -14.05 7.15 -14.86
C ASN A 186 -12.93 6.08 -14.86
N ALA A 187 -13.04 5.03 -15.69
CA ALA A 187 -12.00 4.00 -15.80
C ALA A 187 -10.63 4.51 -16.30
N SER A 188 -10.53 5.72 -16.86
CA SER A 188 -9.23 6.35 -17.18
C SER A 188 -8.58 7.07 -15.99
N GLY A 189 -9.25 7.10 -14.84
CA GLY A 189 -8.80 7.76 -13.61
C GLY A 189 -9.19 9.24 -13.51
N GLN A 190 -9.85 9.82 -14.51
CA GLN A 190 -10.29 11.21 -14.46
C GLN A 190 -11.44 11.38 -13.44
N PRO A 191 -11.40 12.41 -12.58
CA PRO A 191 -12.45 12.65 -11.60
C PRO A 191 -13.76 13.05 -12.30
N ILE A 192 -14.87 12.51 -11.80
CA ILE A 192 -16.23 12.89 -12.21
C ILE A 192 -16.77 13.83 -11.12
N PRO A 193 -16.97 15.13 -11.40
CA PRO A 193 -17.44 16.07 -10.39
C PRO A 193 -18.81 15.69 -9.83
N ALA A 194 -18.93 15.74 -8.50
CA ALA A 194 -20.12 15.27 -7.79
C ALA A 194 -20.58 16.25 -6.71
N VAL A 195 -21.89 16.33 -6.48
CA VAL A 195 -22.50 17.15 -5.42
C VAL A 195 -23.02 16.28 -4.28
N ASP A 196 -22.82 16.73 -3.04
CA ASP A 196 -23.36 16.04 -1.87
C ASP A 196 -24.84 16.38 -1.68
N LYS A 197 -25.72 15.39 -1.89
CA LYS A 197 -27.18 15.51 -1.64
C LYS A 197 -27.64 14.65 -0.47
N ARG A 198 -26.72 14.14 0.35
CA ARG A 198 -27.06 13.36 1.55
C ARG A 198 -27.89 14.20 2.51
N LYS A 199 -28.97 13.62 3.05
CA LYS A 199 -29.75 14.28 4.10
C LYS A 199 -28.89 14.44 5.34
N LYS A 200 -28.75 15.68 5.86
CA LYS A 200 -28.09 16.00 7.14
C LYS A 200 -28.72 15.18 8.28
N GLY A 201 -28.17 13.99 8.54
CA GLY A 201 -28.77 13.02 9.45
C GLY A 201 -28.30 11.57 9.26
N GLU A 202 -27.82 11.18 8.07
CA GLU A 202 -27.15 9.87 7.90
C GLU A 202 -25.81 9.87 8.66
N ARG A 203 -25.83 9.29 9.88
CA ARG A 203 -24.69 9.15 10.78
C ARG A 203 -24.34 7.68 10.96
N LEU A 204 -23.05 7.42 11.20
CA LEU A 204 -22.50 6.10 11.53
C LEU A 204 -23.39 5.34 12.53
N ARG A 205 -23.67 4.07 12.23
CA ARG A 205 -23.93 3.07 13.27
C ARG A 205 -22.61 2.44 13.64
N THR A 206 -22.03 2.89 14.76
CA THR A 206 -21.02 2.10 15.47
C THR A 206 -21.77 1.29 16.52
N ASP A 207 -21.82 -0.03 16.36
CA ASP A 207 -22.37 -0.94 17.35
C ASP A 207 -21.40 -1.05 18.55
N LYS A 208 -21.32 0.03 19.34
CA LYS A 208 -20.69 -0.02 20.66
C LYS A 208 -21.58 -0.84 21.57
N GLY A 209 -21.23 -2.12 21.72
CA GLY A 209 -21.94 -3.09 22.55
C GLY A 209 -21.96 -2.69 24.02
N ALA A 210 -22.98 -1.96 24.44
CA ALA A 210 -23.40 -1.88 25.83
C ALA A 210 -24.46 -2.97 26.07
N GLY A 211 -24.12 -4.00 26.83
CA GLY A 211 -25.01 -5.11 27.09
C GLY A 211 -26.31 -4.67 27.78
N ARG A 212 -27.43 -4.73 27.05
CA ARG A 212 -28.78 -4.74 27.63
C ARG A 212 -29.68 -5.75 26.92
N THR A 213 -30.12 -6.70 27.76
CA THR A 213 -31.24 -7.62 27.68
C THR A 213 -32.17 -7.51 26.47
N LEU A 214 -32.39 -8.66 25.81
CA LEU A 214 -33.41 -8.92 24.80
C LEU A 214 -34.78 -8.30 25.14
N SER A 215 -35.27 -7.37 24.32
CA SER A 215 -36.70 -7.15 24.05
C SER A 215 -36.91 -6.18 22.88
N SER A 216 -37.96 -6.45 22.08
CA SER A 216 -38.42 -5.67 20.91
C SER A 216 -37.55 -5.74 19.64
N LEU A 217 -37.87 -6.70 18.77
CA LEU A 217 -37.64 -6.54 17.33
C LEU A 217 -38.28 -5.22 16.84
N ARG A 218 -37.54 -4.42 16.10
CA ARG A 218 -38.11 -3.43 15.15
C ARG A 218 -37.59 -3.77 13.78
N MET A 219 -38.51 -4.04 12.85
CA MET A 219 -38.18 -4.59 11.53
C MET A 219 -37.34 -3.62 10.69
N ALA A 220 -36.48 -4.20 9.84
CA ALA A 220 -35.87 -3.49 8.73
C ALA A 220 -36.95 -2.97 7.77
N PRO A 221 -36.69 -1.88 7.01
CA PRO A 221 -37.60 -1.44 5.97
C PRO A 221 -37.70 -2.51 4.89
N VAL A 222 -38.92 -3.01 4.65
CA VAL A 222 -39.24 -3.86 3.50
C VAL A 222 -39.10 -3.02 2.24
N PHE A 223 -38.40 -3.54 1.24
CA PHE A 223 -38.32 -2.91 -0.08
C PHE A 223 -39.65 -3.11 -0.81
N GLU A 224 -40.46 -2.06 -0.95
CA GLU A 224 -41.58 -2.06 -1.91
C GLU A 224 -41.04 -1.80 -3.32
N GLU A 225 -40.93 -2.88 -4.09
CA GLU A 225 -40.68 -2.82 -5.53
C GLU A 225 -42.01 -2.51 -6.25
N LYS A 226 -42.27 -1.22 -6.52
CA LYS A 226 -43.44 -0.79 -7.29
C LYS A 226 -43.17 -0.90 -8.79
N SER A 227 -43.52 -2.05 -9.35
CA SER A 227 -43.57 -2.30 -10.79
C SER A 227 -44.89 -1.76 -11.37
N GLU A 228 -44.87 -0.62 -12.05
CA GLU A 228 -45.99 -0.20 -12.90
C GLU A 228 -45.95 -1.00 -14.22
N ALA A 229 -46.67 -2.11 -14.26
CA ALA A 229 -46.85 -2.91 -15.47
C ALA A 229 -48.01 -2.35 -16.32
N ILE A 230 -47.71 -1.99 -17.57
CA ILE A 230 -48.75 -1.63 -18.56
C ILE A 230 -49.45 -2.91 -19.02
N GLU A 231 -50.79 -2.91 -18.98
CA GLU A 231 -51.62 -4.02 -19.42
C GLU A 231 -51.44 -4.31 -20.92
N PHE A 232 -51.29 -5.59 -21.27
CA PHE A 232 -51.84 -6.09 -22.53
C PHE A 232 -52.68 -7.35 -22.29
N THR A 233 -53.82 -7.39 -22.97
CA THR A 233 -55.00 -8.18 -22.64
C THR A 233 -54.96 -9.64 -23.09
N ARG A 234 -55.18 -10.52 -22.10
CA ARG A 234 -56.19 -11.63 -22.10
C ARG A 234 -55.93 -12.90 -22.95
N PRO A 235 -56.62 -14.03 -22.60
CA PRO A 235 -55.91 -15.29 -22.38
C PRO A 235 -56.51 -16.50 -23.11
N LEU A 236 -55.94 -17.69 -22.86
CA LEU A 236 -56.76 -18.89 -22.63
C LEU A 236 -56.04 -19.90 -21.70
N GLU A 237 -56.83 -20.40 -20.76
CA GLU A 237 -56.86 -21.68 -20.03
C GLU A 237 -55.97 -22.82 -20.59
N ILE A 238 -55.40 -23.72 -19.78
CA ILE A 238 -56.13 -24.84 -19.12
C ILE A 238 -55.35 -25.38 -17.90
N MET A 239 -56.10 -25.87 -16.89
CA MET A 239 -55.60 -26.55 -15.68
C MET A 239 -54.99 -27.94 -15.96
N ILE A 240 -54.09 -28.43 -15.08
CA ILE A 240 -54.07 -29.83 -14.60
C ILE A 240 -53.44 -29.90 -13.20
N ARG A 241 -53.90 -30.86 -12.40
CA ARG A 241 -53.53 -31.10 -10.99
C ARG A 241 -52.33 -32.06 -10.84
N GLU A 242 -51.72 -32.00 -9.67
CA GLU A 242 -50.87 -33.04 -9.08
C GLU A 242 -51.66 -34.32 -8.74
N GLU A 243 -50.99 -35.48 -8.74
CA GLU A 243 -51.25 -36.56 -7.78
C GLU A 243 -50.02 -37.49 -7.67
N GLU A 244 -49.67 -37.90 -6.45
CA GLU A 244 -48.53 -38.77 -6.14
C GLU A 244 -48.89 -40.27 -6.17
N LYS A 245 -47.90 -41.16 -6.42
CA LYS A 245 -47.93 -42.52 -5.85
C LYS A 245 -46.58 -43.27 -5.83
N GLU A 246 -45.95 -43.22 -4.65
CA GLU A 246 -45.47 -44.36 -3.83
C GLU A 246 -45.33 -45.78 -4.46
N ILE A 247 -44.18 -46.45 -4.21
CA ILE A 247 -44.02 -47.78 -3.54
C ILE A 247 -42.64 -48.45 -3.80
N SER A 248 -41.94 -48.83 -2.71
CA SER A 248 -40.99 -49.97 -2.49
C SER A 248 -39.84 -50.32 -3.49
N GLY A 249 -38.65 -50.79 -3.09
CA GLY A 249 -38.06 -50.99 -1.75
C GLY A 249 -36.97 -52.10 -1.68
N VAL A 250 -35.96 -51.89 -0.81
CA VAL A 250 -35.00 -52.85 -0.18
C VAL A 250 -33.76 -53.35 -1.01
N PRO A 251 -32.54 -53.49 -0.40
CA PRO A 251 -31.25 -53.77 -1.08
C PRO A 251 -30.58 -55.08 -0.51
N PRO A 252 -29.27 -55.16 -0.14
CA PRO A 252 -27.99 -54.97 -0.85
C PRO A 252 -27.11 -56.27 -0.90
N VAL A 253 -26.00 -56.29 -1.66
CA VAL A 253 -24.84 -57.20 -1.42
C VAL A 253 -23.52 -56.48 -1.72
N SER A 254 -22.43 -56.82 -1.01
CA SER A 254 -21.09 -56.25 -1.13
C SER A 254 -19.99 -57.32 -1.06
N LEU A 255 -18.77 -56.96 -1.48
CA LEU A 255 -17.41 -57.42 -1.04
C LEU A 255 -16.49 -58.08 -2.10
N GLN A 256 -15.32 -57.44 -2.26
CA GLN A 256 -13.95 -58.02 -2.37
C GLN A 256 -13.57 -58.81 -3.67
N GLN A 257 -12.29 -58.89 -4.12
CA GLN A 257 -11.00 -58.47 -3.53
C GLN A 257 -9.88 -58.26 -4.60
N GLU A 258 -8.90 -57.40 -4.28
CA GLU A 258 -7.42 -57.50 -4.51
C GLU A 258 -6.68 -57.51 -5.89
N MET A 259 -5.61 -56.68 -5.89
CA MET A 259 -4.20 -56.88 -6.35
C MET A 259 -3.71 -56.59 -7.80
N GLU A 260 -2.61 -55.82 -7.83
CA GLU A 260 -1.60 -55.63 -8.91
C GLU A 260 -0.63 -56.85 -9.02
N PRO A 261 0.56 -56.85 -9.70
CA PRO A 261 1.21 -55.85 -10.59
C PRO A 261 1.96 -56.40 -11.86
N THR A 262 2.66 -55.50 -12.56
CA THR A 262 3.94 -55.67 -13.31
C THR A 262 4.06 -56.40 -14.68
N LEU A 263 4.45 -55.60 -15.69
CA LEU A 263 5.72 -55.65 -16.46
C LEU A 263 6.19 -56.97 -17.16
N SER A 264 6.27 -56.95 -18.51
CA SER A 264 7.43 -57.46 -19.30
C SER A 264 7.30 -57.22 -20.82
N GLN A 265 8.45 -57.03 -21.50
CA GLN A 265 8.90 -57.52 -22.84
C GLN A 265 7.90 -57.66 -24.04
N GLU A 266 8.25 -57.52 -25.33
CA GLU A 266 9.51 -57.18 -26.04
C GLU A 266 9.23 -56.78 -27.52
N THR A 267 10.22 -56.18 -28.16
CA THR A 267 10.46 -56.04 -29.62
C THR A 267 9.52 -56.73 -30.65
N ARG A 268 9.11 -56.00 -31.71
CA ARG A 268 9.60 -56.25 -33.08
C ARG A 268 9.23 -55.20 -34.15
N ASP A 269 10.30 -54.62 -34.69
CA ASP A 269 10.57 -54.14 -36.04
C ASP A 269 9.70 -54.49 -37.27
N LEU A 270 9.65 -53.48 -38.17
CA LEU A 270 9.82 -53.50 -39.64
C LEU A 270 8.65 -53.70 -40.63
N ARG A 271 8.75 -52.85 -41.69
CA ARG A 271 8.10 -52.85 -43.03
C ARG A 271 6.58 -52.61 -43.08
N GLY A 272 6.05 -51.78 -43.99
CA GLY A 272 6.68 -50.91 -45.01
C GLY A 272 5.89 -50.89 -46.32
N GLU A 273 5.91 -49.74 -47.02
CA GLU A 273 5.47 -49.52 -48.42
C GLU A 273 3.95 -49.68 -48.70
N ALA A 274 3.31 -48.98 -49.66
CA ALA A 274 3.64 -47.73 -50.38
C ALA A 274 2.37 -47.21 -51.14
N GLU A 275 2.50 -46.07 -51.82
CA GLU A 275 1.61 -45.50 -52.87
C GLU A 275 0.22 -44.96 -52.43
N ARG A 276 -0.19 -43.74 -52.83
CA ARG A 276 -0.22 -43.22 -54.22
C ARG A 276 0.11 -41.72 -54.37
N ILE A 277 0.44 -41.36 -55.61
CA ILE A 277 0.92 -40.04 -56.09
C ILE A 277 -0.13 -39.42 -57.05
N SER A 278 0.13 -38.17 -57.48
CA SER A 278 -0.50 -37.34 -58.54
C SER A 278 -1.58 -36.36 -58.04
N GLU A 279 -1.69 -35.11 -58.54
CA GLU A 279 -0.99 -34.31 -59.59
C GLU A 279 -1.35 -32.81 -59.37
N GLU A 280 -0.67 -31.73 -59.80
CA GLU A 280 0.63 -31.48 -60.49
C GLU A 280 0.98 -29.96 -60.39
N SER A 281 2.12 -29.52 -60.99
CA SER A 281 2.31 -28.22 -61.71
C SER A 281 2.31 -26.84 -60.98
N LEU A 282 3.20 -25.84 -61.20
CA LEU A 282 4.42 -25.57 -62.03
C LEU A 282 5.24 -24.44 -61.33
N LEU A 283 6.59 -24.49 -61.15
CA LEU A 283 7.70 -24.10 -62.07
C LEU A 283 7.71 -22.59 -62.47
N LEU A 284 8.81 -21.78 -62.50
CA LEU A 284 10.28 -21.92 -62.29
C LEU A 284 10.90 -20.54 -61.78
N PRO A 285 12.11 -20.03 -62.14
CA PRO A 285 13.24 -19.96 -61.19
C PRO A 285 13.91 -18.57 -61.02
N VAL A 286 14.79 -18.42 -60.03
CA VAL A 286 15.74 -17.28 -59.95
C VAL A 286 17.18 -17.80 -60.10
N LYS A 287 17.97 -17.17 -60.98
CA LYS A 287 19.41 -17.42 -61.16
C LYS A 287 20.26 -16.20 -60.73
N PRO A 288 21.56 -16.39 -60.39
CA PRO A 288 22.39 -15.39 -59.72
C PRO A 288 23.49 -14.77 -60.65
N ILE A 289 24.46 -14.06 -60.02
CA ILE A 289 25.70 -13.41 -60.54
C ILE A 289 25.47 -11.91 -60.83
N GLU A 290 26.27 -10.93 -60.34
CA GLU A 290 27.73 -10.74 -60.53
C GLU A 290 28.40 -9.80 -59.48
N GLU A 291 29.74 -9.66 -59.54
CA GLU A 291 30.61 -8.97 -58.55
C GLU A 291 31.26 -7.66 -59.09
N ILE A 292 31.53 -6.69 -58.18
CA ILE A 292 32.74 -5.80 -58.12
C ILE A 292 32.92 -4.76 -59.29
N PRO A 293 33.25 -3.45 -59.05
CA PRO A 293 34.55 -3.06 -58.47
C PRO A 293 34.64 -1.77 -57.60
N GLU A 294 35.84 -1.61 -57.05
CA GLU A 294 36.35 -0.52 -56.21
C GLU A 294 36.52 0.83 -56.93
N SER A 295 36.62 1.93 -56.17
CA SER A 295 37.38 3.13 -56.55
C SER A 295 37.80 3.92 -55.30
N SER A 296 39.03 4.44 -55.26
CA SER A 296 39.64 5.12 -54.12
C SER A 296 40.22 6.49 -54.50
N SER A 297 40.12 7.49 -53.61
CA SER A 297 40.97 8.71 -53.54
C SER A 297 40.53 9.60 -52.36
N THR A 298 41.31 10.53 -51.77
CA THR A 298 42.75 10.61 -51.44
C THR A 298 42.90 11.66 -50.30
N LEU A 299 43.89 11.52 -49.41
CA LEU A 299 44.25 12.51 -48.38
C LEU A 299 44.84 13.81 -48.97
N VAL A 300 44.49 14.97 -48.39
CA VAL A 300 45.36 16.16 -48.31
C VAL A 300 45.24 16.79 -46.91
N LYS A 301 46.35 17.34 -46.40
CA LYS A 301 46.51 17.97 -45.08
C LYS A 301 46.41 19.52 -45.14
N GLU A 302 46.55 20.14 -43.97
CA GLU A 302 46.81 21.58 -43.70
C GLU A 302 45.55 22.47 -43.65
N GLY A 303 45.36 23.34 -42.64
CA GLY A 303 46.17 23.60 -41.44
C GLY A 303 45.47 24.50 -40.39
N ILE A 304 46.03 24.54 -39.18
CA ILE A 304 45.74 25.48 -38.06
C ILE A 304 46.54 26.77 -38.34
N PRO A 305 46.00 28.02 -38.20
CA PRO A 305 45.60 28.67 -36.93
C PRO A 305 44.26 29.46 -37.03
N GLY A 306 43.69 30.10 -35.99
CA GLY A 306 44.11 30.37 -34.60
C GLY A 306 43.57 31.76 -34.17
N GLY A 307 43.49 32.03 -32.87
CA GLY A 307 42.92 33.25 -32.28
C GLY A 307 41.39 33.31 -32.33
N GLU A 308 40.67 34.04 -31.49
CA GLU A 308 40.94 34.74 -30.23
C GLU A 308 39.56 35.26 -29.78
N GLU A 309 39.36 35.30 -28.46
CA GLU A 309 38.58 36.28 -27.70
C GLU A 309 37.57 37.23 -28.40
N SER A 310 36.32 37.26 -27.89
CA SER A 310 35.85 38.46 -27.17
C SER A 310 34.48 38.32 -26.51
N GLU A 311 34.40 38.85 -25.31
CA GLU A 311 33.15 39.27 -24.66
C GLU A 311 32.61 40.58 -25.28
N LYS A 312 31.28 40.73 -25.36
CA LYS A 312 30.46 41.95 -25.10
C LYS A 312 29.06 41.73 -25.70
N THR A 313 27.94 41.91 -25.00
CA THR A 313 27.44 43.07 -24.22
C THR A 313 27.02 44.27 -25.09
N LEU A 314 25.76 44.25 -25.56
CA LEU A 314 24.82 45.37 -25.72
C LEU A 314 23.44 44.72 -26.00
N SER A 315 22.29 45.02 -25.36
CA SER A 315 21.65 46.32 -25.07
C SER A 315 21.34 47.08 -26.38
N GLN A 316 20.17 47.68 -26.64
CA GLN A 316 18.88 47.78 -25.93
C GLN A 316 17.88 48.48 -26.89
N GLU A 317 16.56 48.29 -26.75
CA GLU A 317 15.45 49.19 -27.17
C GLU A 317 14.14 48.37 -27.07
N THR A 318 12.98 48.83 -26.57
CA THR A 318 12.46 50.07 -25.93
C THR A 318 11.51 49.59 -24.78
N THR A 319 10.97 50.37 -23.81
CA THR A 319 10.44 51.74 -23.82
C THR A 319 10.33 52.30 -22.38
N SER A 320 10.29 53.63 -22.27
CA SER A 320 9.98 54.49 -21.11
C SER A 320 8.53 54.37 -20.57
N LEU A 321 8.04 55.00 -19.48
CA LEU A 321 8.56 55.95 -18.46
C LEU A 321 7.60 55.88 -17.23
N GLU A 322 8.09 56.11 -16.00
CA GLU A 322 7.62 57.17 -15.07
C GLU A 322 8.21 56.99 -13.65
N GLU A 323 8.81 58.05 -13.13
CA GLU A 323 9.38 58.14 -11.79
C GLU A 323 8.46 58.93 -10.85
N SER A 324 8.46 58.59 -9.56
CA SER A 324 8.51 59.63 -8.52
C SER A 324 9.07 59.08 -7.21
N GLY A 325 10.29 59.47 -6.87
CA GLY A 325 10.90 59.18 -5.58
C GLY A 325 11.04 60.43 -4.71
N ARG A 326 11.40 60.23 -3.44
CA ARG A 326 12.18 61.22 -2.67
C ARG A 326 12.89 60.56 -1.50
N ALA A 327 14.22 60.66 -1.51
CA ALA A 327 15.11 60.44 -0.38
C ALA A 327 16.18 61.54 -0.42
N VAL A 328 16.52 62.09 0.75
CA VAL A 328 17.72 62.89 1.09
C VAL A 328 17.85 62.67 2.61
N GLU A 329 18.88 62.02 3.16
CA GLU A 329 20.24 62.56 3.44
C GLU A 329 20.23 63.90 4.23
N ALA A 330 21.22 64.26 5.04
CA ALA A 330 22.27 63.56 5.80
C ALA A 330 22.98 64.64 6.66
N THR A 331 23.56 64.33 7.82
CA THR A 331 24.86 64.89 8.29
C THR A 331 25.30 64.30 9.63
N LEU A 332 26.63 64.30 9.83
CA LEU A 332 27.35 63.88 11.03
C LEU A 332 27.77 65.11 11.83
N ASP A 333 27.89 64.98 13.15
CA ASP A 333 29.13 65.31 13.88
C ASP A 333 29.08 64.72 15.30
N GLY A 334 30.25 64.49 15.91
CA GLY A 334 30.37 63.94 17.27
C GLY A 334 31.22 64.82 18.19
N VAL A 335 31.33 64.43 19.48
CA VAL A 335 32.54 64.55 20.33
C VAL A 335 32.30 63.97 21.75
N GLU A 336 33.30 63.23 22.19
CA GLU A 336 33.73 62.70 23.51
C GLU A 336 32.92 62.84 24.84
N LEU A 337 32.87 61.68 25.53
CA LEU A 337 33.19 61.40 26.95
C LEU A 337 32.71 62.35 28.09
N ALA A 338 31.82 61.81 28.94
CA ALA A 338 31.98 61.89 30.40
C ALA A 338 31.27 60.71 31.11
N SER A 339 31.82 60.26 32.24
CA SER A 339 31.33 59.14 33.04
C SER A 339 30.20 59.49 33.99
N ARG A 340 29.26 58.56 34.21
CA ARG A 340 28.73 58.30 35.55
C ARG A 340 28.07 56.92 35.67
N GLU A 341 28.37 56.25 36.78
CA GLU A 341 27.62 55.10 37.26
C GLU A 341 26.23 55.55 37.74
N ASP A 342 25.19 54.75 37.48
CA ASP A 342 24.19 54.46 38.50
C ASP A 342 23.59 53.06 38.30
N GLN A 343 23.17 52.43 39.39
CA GLN A 343 22.71 51.04 39.43
C GLN A 343 21.19 50.96 39.27
N GLY A 344 20.71 49.98 38.51
CA GLY A 344 19.28 49.84 38.21
C GLY A 344 18.88 48.44 37.74
N ALA A 345 19.41 47.40 38.37
CA ALA A 345 19.05 46.03 38.04
C ALA A 345 17.60 45.72 38.48
N VAL A 346 16.70 45.56 37.51
CA VAL A 346 15.41 44.90 37.69
C VAL A 346 15.39 43.67 36.79
N GLU A 347 15.82 42.53 37.34
CA GLU A 347 15.78 41.25 36.62
C GLU A 347 14.32 40.85 36.34
N SER A 348 13.96 40.77 35.06
CA SER A 348 12.66 40.29 34.62
C SER A 348 12.54 38.78 34.82
N HIS A 349 12.04 38.38 35.98
CA HIS A 349 12.02 37.01 36.50
C HIS A 349 11.03 36.04 35.80
N LEU A 350 10.80 36.22 34.49
CA LEU A 350 9.80 35.50 33.67
C LEU A 350 10.39 34.47 32.69
N GLY A 351 11.72 34.43 32.50
CA GLY A 351 12.36 33.54 31.52
C GLY A 351 12.47 32.07 31.93
N THR A 352 12.65 31.79 33.23
CA THR A 352 12.95 30.44 33.74
C THR A 352 11.74 29.51 33.80
N SER A 353 10.53 30.03 34.03
CA SER A 353 9.31 29.22 34.15
C SER A 353 8.95 28.47 32.86
N VAL A 354 9.19 29.09 31.70
CA VAL A 354 8.82 28.55 30.38
C VAL A 354 9.71 27.38 29.99
N PHE A 355 11.01 27.49 30.22
CA PHE A 355 11.95 26.40 29.99
C PHE A 355 11.75 25.25 30.96
N GLN A 356 11.42 25.52 32.24
CA GLN A 356 11.17 24.47 33.21
C GLN A 356 9.91 23.64 32.85
N GLU A 357 8.84 24.29 32.40
CA GLU A 357 7.60 23.62 31.94
C GLU A 357 7.84 22.79 30.66
N ALA A 358 8.60 23.31 29.69
CA ALA A 358 9.00 22.58 28.48
C ALA A 358 9.94 21.40 28.78
N SER A 359 10.93 21.59 29.65
CA SER A 359 11.79 20.50 30.13
C SER A 359 11.00 19.44 30.89
N GLN A 360 9.98 19.82 31.66
CA GLN A 360 9.14 18.88 32.40
C GLN A 360 8.26 18.04 31.46
N LEU A 361 7.69 18.64 30.41
CA LEU A 361 6.96 17.93 29.35
C LEU A 361 7.86 17.01 28.52
N LEU A 362 9.07 17.43 28.17
CA LEU A 362 10.04 16.58 27.48
C LEU A 362 10.57 15.46 28.38
N LYS A 363 10.63 15.69 29.69
CA LYS A 363 10.97 14.67 30.70
C LYS A 363 9.82 13.68 30.92
N GLU A 364 8.55 14.09 30.84
CA GLU A 364 7.41 13.17 30.73
C GLU A 364 7.42 12.34 29.43
N ILE A 365 8.07 12.84 28.36
CA ILE A 365 8.27 12.10 27.11
C ILE A 365 9.48 11.14 27.20
N THR A 366 10.45 11.38 28.08
CA THR A 366 11.62 10.49 28.28
C THR A 366 11.52 9.56 29.50
N GLU A 367 10.73 9.88 30.51
CA GLU A 367 10.44 9.00 31.65
C GLU A 367 9.38 7.96 31.26
N SER A 368 9.83 6.95 30.51
CA SER A 368 9.22 5.62 30.56
C SER A 368 9.17 5.13 32.02
N PRO A 369 8.25 4.20 32.38
CA PRO A 369 8.16 3.73 33.76
C PRO A 369 9.50 3.14 34.19
N LYS A 370 10.05 3.65 35.30
CA LYS A 370 11.38 3.28 35.81
C LYS A 370 11.46 1.78 36.13
N PHE A 371 11.83 0.99 35.13
CA PHE A 371 12.49 -0.28 35.38
C PHE A 371 13.83 0.05 36.03
N ALA A 372 14.12 -0.64 37.13
CA ALA A 372 15.36 -0.45 37.86
C ALA A 372 16.56 -0.74 36.94
N GLU A 373 17.66 -0.01 37.14
CA GLU A 373 18.96 -0.28 36.54
C GLU A 373 19.47 -1.65 37.02
N VAL A 374 19.01 -2.71 36.37
CA VAL A 374 19.68 -4.00 36.35
C VAL A 374 20.84 -3.87 35.38
N GLU A 375 22.02 -4.30 35.82
CA GLU A 375 23.28 -4.26 35.07
C GLU A 375 23.11 -4.64 33.59
N GLU A 376 23.89 -3.98 32.73
CA GLU A 376 24.08 -4.28 31.31
C GLU A 376 24.82 -5.63 31.12
N LYS A 377 24.22 -6.71 31.63
CA LYS A 377 24.64 -8.10 31.45
C LYS A 377 23.89 -8.67 30.26
N THR A 378 24.58 -8.70 29.12
CA THR A 378 24.18 -9.44 27.92
C THR A 378 22.73 -9.22 27.50
N ASP A 379 22.53 -8.20 26.68
CA ASP A 379 21.39 -8.08 25.75
C ASP A 379 20.92 -9.49 25.33
N PRO A 380 19.68 -9.91 25.66
CA PRO A 380 19.27 -11.31 25.68
C PRO A 380 19.22 -11.87 24.26
N CYS A 381 20.38 -12.33 23.80
CA CYS A 381 20.57 -12.88 22.48
C CYS A 381 19.75 -14.16 22.39
N PHE A 382 18.72 -14.15 21.55
CA PHE A 382 17.96 -15.35 21.20
C PHE A 382 18.94 -16.39 20.65
N SER A 383 19.35 -17.35 21.47
CA SER A 383 20.35 -18.37 21.11
C SER A 383 19.92 -19.20 19.91
N TRP A 384 18.61 -19.23 19.64
CA TRP A 384 17.97 -19.88 18.51
C TRP A 384 17.81 -19.01 17.25
N ILE A 385 18.24 -17.74 17.22
CA ILE A 385 18.00 -16.84 16.07
C ILE A 385 18.61 -17.35 14.76
N GLY A 386 19.69 -18.14 14.83
CA GLY A 386 20.24 -18.87 13.68
C GLY A 386 19.23 -19.85 13.11
N TYR A 387 18.72 -20.77 13.93
CA TYR A 387 17.69 -21.74 13.54
C TYR A 387 16.40 -21.07 13.03
N PHE A 388 16.04 -19.90 13.57
CA PHE A 388 14.92 -19.12 13.06
C PHE A 388 15.16 -18.59 11.65
N ARG A 389 16.36 -18.06 11.36
CA ARG A 389 16.74 -17.65 10.00
C ARG A 389 16.69 -18.85 9.05
N ASP A 390 17.31 -19.97 9.43
CA ASP A 390 17.35 -21.19 8.62
C ASP A 390 15.93 -21.74 8.33
N ALA A 391 15.04 -21.69 9.33
CA ALA A 391 13.64 -22.09 9.18
C ALA A 391 12.88 -21.14 8.23
N VAL A 392 13.05 -19.82 8.36
CA VAL A 392 12.47 -18.85 7.42
C VAL A 392 12.99 -19.05 5.99
N GLU A 393 14.29 -19.29 5.78
CA GLU A 393 14.82 -19.63 4.45
C GLU A 393 14.24 -20.95 3.92
N THR A 394 14.10 -21.96 4.78
CA THR A 394 13.52 -23.27 4.43
C THR A 394 12.06 -23.13 4.00
N PHE A 395 11.27 -22.28 4.67
CA PHE A 395 9.90 -21.96 4.25
C PHE A 395 9.88 -21.44 2.81
N TYR A 396 10.66 -20.41 2.50
CA TYR A 396 10.74 -19.84 1.14
C TYR A 396 11.29 -20.80 0.07
N GLN A 397 12.05 -21.83 0.47
CA GLN A 397 12.51 -22.88 -0.44
C GLN A 397 11.44 -23.96 -0.68
N ALA A 398 10.69 -24.33 0.37
CA ALA A 398 9.65 -25.36 0.31
C ALA A 398 8.34 -24.85 -0.32
N SER A 399 7.92 -23.63 0.00
CA SER A 399 6.68 -23.01 -0.46
C SER A 399 6.88 -22.15 -1.72
N ARG A 400 7.60 -22.67 -2.72
CA ARG A 400 7.74 -21.99 -4.01
C ARG A 400 6.40 -21.96 -4.72
N ASP A 401 5.84 -20.77 -4.91
CA ASP A 401 4.57 -20.59 -5.59
C ASP A 401 4.65 -21.02 -7.07
N ALA A 402 3.52 -21.47 -7.63
CA ALA A 402 3.48 -22.04 -8.98
C ALA A 402 3.92 -21.04 -10.06
N PHE A 403 3.71 -19.74 -9.84
CA PHE A 403 4.16 -18.70 -10.78
C PHE A 403 5.68 -18.53 -10.72
N SER A 404 6.31 -18.49 -9.55
CA SER A 404 7.77 -18.44 -9.40
C SER A 404 8.46 -19.64 -10.07
N VAL A 405 7.90 -20.84 -9.92
CA VAL A 405 8.41 -22.06 -10.59
C VAL A 405 8.32 -21.92 -12.11
N TRP A 406 7.13 -21.58 -12.63
CA TRP A 406 6.90 -21.37 -14.05
C TRP A 406 7.78 -20.25 -14.65
N PHE A 407 7.93 -19.13 -13.95
CA PHE A 407 8.75 -18.00 -14.35
C PHE A 407 10.23 -18.40 -14.46
N GLU A 408 10.75 -19.13 -13.46
CA GLU A 408 12.12 -19.67 -13.53
C GLU A 408 12.32 -20.64 -14.70
N GLU A 409 11.33 -21.49 -15.02
CA GLU A 409 11.39 -22.36 -16.19
C GLU A 409 11.41 -21.58 -17.50
N CYS A 410 10.54 -20.57 -17.65
CA CYS A 410 10.56 -19.67 -18.79
C CYS A 410 11.92 -18.97 -18.94
N ARG A 411 12.53 -18.54 -17.81
CA ARG A 411 13.86 -17.92 -17.80
C ARG A 411 14.96 -18.91 -18.23
N LYS A 412 14.95 -20.13 -17.68
CA LYS A 412 15.91 -21.20 -18.04
C LYS A 412 15.82 -21.61 -19.51
N LYS A 413 14.62 -21.53 -20.11
CA LYS A 413 14.34 -21.81 -21.53
C LYS A 413 14.62 -20.61 -22.46
N GLY A 414 15.08 -19.46 -21.93
CA GLY A 414 15.31 -18.24 -22.72
C GLY A 414 14.04 -17.60 -23.27
N GLY A 415 12.88 -17.84 -22.64
CA GLY A 415 11.57 -17.41 -23.15
C GLY A 415 11.22 -15.93 -22.95
N PHE A 416 12.07 -15.16 -22.27
CA PHE A 416 11.91 -13.72 -22.12
C PHE A 416 12.76 -12.97 -23.14
N GLU A 417 12.15 -12.08 -23.92
CA GLU A 417 12.85 -11.25 -24.91
C GLU A 417 13.78 -10.20 -24.27
N SER A 418 13.48 -9.79 -23.03
CA SER A 418 14.20 -8.74 -22.30
C SER A 418 13.87 -8.74 -20.80
N SER A 419 14.64 -8.02 -20.00
CA SER A 419 14.30 -7.73 -18.59
C SER A 419 12.95 -7.01 -18.45
N LEU A 420 12.56 -6.19 -19.44
CA LEU A 420 11.23 -5.59 -19.50
C LEU A 420 10.14 -6.64 -19.65
N HIS A 421 10.31 -7.62 -20.54
CA HIS A 421 9.37 -8.75 -20.66
C HIS A 421 9.21 -9.49 -19.32
N GLY A 422 10.32 -9.75 -18.62
CA GLY A 422 10.32 -10.34 -17.28
C GLY A 422 9.53 -9.51 -16.26
N LEU A 423 9.80 -8.21 -16.17
CA LEU A 423 9.11 -7.30 -15.25
C LEU A 423 7.62 -7.15 -15.59
N LEU A 424 7.26 -7.00 -16.88
CA LEU A 424 5.86 -6.94 -17.32
C LEU A 424 5.11 -8.23 -16.96
N THR A 425 5.76 -9.39 -17.05
CA THR A 425 5.17 -10.68 -16.64
C THR A 425 4.83 -10.69 -15.15
N ILE A 426 5.74 -10.19 -14.29
CA ILE A 426 5.52 -10.08 -12.84
C ILE A 426 4.38 -9.10 -12.54
N LEU A 427 4.39 -7.91 -13.13
CA LEU A 427 3.34 -6.91 -12.93
C LEU A 427 1.98 -7.44 -13.39
N VAL A 428 1.90 -8.08 -14.56
CA VAL A 428 0.65 -8.65 -15.09
C VAL A 428 0.13 -9.78 -14.21
N HIS A 429 0.98 -10.71 -13.77
CA HIS A 429 0.56 -11.75 -12.83
C HIS A 429 0.06 -11.17 -11.50
N SER A 430 0.76 -10.16 -10.97
CA SER A 430 0.38 -9.48 -9.73
C SER A 430 -1.00 -8.82 -9.82
N ARG A 431 -1.43 -8.34 -11.00
CA ARG A 431 -2.80 -7.84 -11.20
C ARG A 431 -3.85 -8.94 -11.18
N PHE A 432 -3.53 -10.11 -11.74
CA PHE A 432 -4.46 -11.24 -11.76
C PHE A 432 -4.53 -12.00 -10.44
N TYR A 433 -3.51 -11.89 -9.60
CA TYR A 433 -3.48 -12.47 -8.26
C TYR A 433 -4.44 -11.71 -7.32
N GLN A 434 -5.73 -12.07 -7.37
CA GLN A 434 -6.77 -11.51 -6.51
C GLN A 434 -7.43 -12.64 -5.69
N GLY A 435 -7.71 -12.37 -4.40
CA GLY A 435 -8.49 -13.29 -3.56
C GLY A 435 -7.94 -14.71 -3.45
N SER A 436 -6.62 -14.87 -3.48
CA SER A 436 -5.90 -16.16 -3.42
C SER A 436 -6.13 -17.11 -4.62
N GLU A 437 -6.67 -16.64 -5.75
CA GLU A 437 -6.88 -17.45 -6.97
C GLU A 437 -5.59 -17.68 -7.79
N SER A 438 -4.53 -18.19 -7.15
CA SER A 438 -3.17 -18.32 -7.73
C SER A 438 -3.12 -19.07 -9.05
N THR A 439 -3.91 -20.16 -9.19
CA THR A 439 -3.93 -21.00 -10.39
C THR A 439 -4.52 -20.25 -11.60
N LYS A 440 -5.70 -19.64 -11.44
CA LYS A 440 -6.31 -18.81 -12.49
C LYS A 440 -5.43 -17.61 -12.86
N ALA A 441 -4.78 -17.00 -11.87
CA ALA A 441 -3.85 -15.91 -12.10
C ALA A 441 -2.66 -16.36 -12.97
N LEU A 442 -2.14 -17.57 -12.73
CA LEU A 442 -1.07 -18.16 -13.54
C LEU A 442 -1.54 -18.52 -14.95
N GLU A 443 -2.72 -19.13 -15.09
CA GLU A 443 -3.32 -19.46 -16.40
C GLU A 443 -3.52 -18.20 -17.26
N ASN A 444 -4.06 -17.12 -16.67
CA ASN A 444 -4.19 -15.83 -17.35
C ASN A 444 -2.83 -15.23 -17.74
N THR A 445 -1.82 -15.30 -16.87
CA THR A 445 -0.46 -14.88 -17.23
C THR A 445 0.12 -15.70 -18.37
N GLN A 446 -0.06 -17.02 -18.36
CA GLN A 446 0.42 -17.93 -19.42
C GLN A 446 -0.23 -17.63 -20.77
N LYS A 447 -1.56 -17.46 -20.80
CA LYS A 447 -2.32 -17.06 -22.00
C LYS A 447 -1.81 -15.75 -22.61
N LEU A 448 -1.32 -14.83 -21.78
CA LEU A 448 -0.90 -13.48 -22.19
C LEU A 448 0.61 -13.30 -22.36
N PHE A 449 1.41 -14.30 -22.00
CA PHE A 449 2.86 -14.21 -21.87
C PHE A 449 3.58 -13.68 -23.12
N GLN A 450 3.18 -14.11 -24.32
CA GLN A 450 3.77 -13.63 -25.58
C GLN A 450 3.16 -12.30 -26.08
N LEU A 451 1.99 -11.91 -25.57
CA LEU A 451 1.25 -10.72 -26.01
C LEU A 451 1.67 -9.47 -25.22
N ILE A 452 2.08 -9.63 -23.95
CA ILE A 452 2.51 -8.51 -23.09
C ILE A 452 3.77 -7.79 -23.59
N ALA A 453 4.58 -8.40 -24.46
CA ALA A 453 5.72 -7.75 -25.12
C ALA A 453 5.30 -6.84 -26.30
N GLN A 454 4.18 -7.11 -26.97
CA GLN A 454 3.81 -6.47 -28.25
C GLN A 454 3.34 -5.01 -28.08
N PRO A 455 4.02 -3.99 -28.64
CA PRO A 455 3.79 -2.56 -28.32
C PRO A 455 2.34 -2.06 -28.39
N SER A 456 1.51 -2.64 -29.25
CA SER A 456 0.08 -2.40 -29.37
C SER A 456 -0.67 -3.74 -29.42
N LEU A 457 -1.69 -3.91 -28.56
CA LEU A 457 -2.50 -5.13 -28.48
C LEU A 457 -3.99 -4.75 -28.58
N LEU A 458 -4.67 -5.27 -29.59
CA LEU A 458 -6.12 -5.07 -29.80
C LEU A 458 -6.92 -6.04 -28.94
N LEU A 459 -8.15 -5.69 -28.56
CA LEU A 459 -8.97 -6.47 -27.63
C LEU A 459 -9.25 -7.88 -28.17
N ASP A 460 -9.51 -7.95 -29.45
CA ASP A 460 -9.76 -9.11 -30.30
C ASP A 460 -8.53 -10.01 -30.51
N GLN A 461 -7.33 -9.54 -30.16
CA GLN A 461 -6.11 -10.35 -30.10
C GLN A 461 -5.87 -11.00 -28.73
N ILE A 462 -6.64 -10.59 -27.71
CA ILE A 462 -6.48 -11.08 -26.35
C ILE A 462 -7.36 -12.34 -26.19
N PRO A 463 -6.81 -13.48 -25.72
CA PRO A 463 -7.60 -14.68 -25.49
C PRO A 463 -8.62 -14.49 -24.35
N PRO A 464 -9.68 -15.32 -24.27
CA PRO A 464 -10.58 -15.35 -23.12
C PRO A 464 -9.81 -15.61 -21.82
N LEU A 465 -9.99 -14.72 -20.84
CA LEU A 465 -9.38 -14.82 -19.52
C LEU A 465 -10.33 -15.51 -18.53
N GLU A 466 -9.77 -16.14 -17.51
CA GLU A 466 -10.54 -16.61 -16.37
C GLU A 466 -10.97 -15.43 -15.50
N GLY A 467 -12.25 -15.40 -15.15
CA GLY A 467 -12.83 -14.39 -14.27
C GLY A 467 -12.61 -14.69 -12.79
N THR A 468 -12.67 -13.64 -11.98
CA THR A 468 -12.72 -13.73 -10.51
C THR A 468 -14.17 -13.98 -10.05
N SER A 469 -14.37 -14.15 -8.75
CA SER A 469 -15.71 -14.19 -8.14
C SER A 469 -16.53 -12.90 -8.32
N PHE A 470 -15.90 -11.78 -8.71
CA PHE A 470 -16.53 -10.47 -8.86
C PHE A 470 -16.56 -9.94 -10.30
N VAL A 471 -15.67 -10.42 -11.18
CA VAL A 471 -15.51 -9.89 -12.54
C VAL A 471 -15.43 -11.03 -13.56
N SER A 472 -16.28 -10.98 -14.59
CA SER A 472 -16.30 -11.98 -15.66
C SER A 472 -15.02 -11.96 -16.49
N GLY A 473 -14.66 -13.10 -17.09
CA GLY A 473 -13.48 -13.24 -17.93
C GLY A 473 -13.37 -12.21 -19.07
N GLU A 474 -14.50 -11.94 -19.73
CA GLU A 474 -14.60 -10.91 -20.79
C GLU A 474 -14.36 -9.50 -20.26
N ALA A 475 -14.93 -9.15 -19.10
CA ALA A 475 -14.66 -7.85 -18.46
C ALA A 475 -13.20 -7.76 -17.98
N TRP A 476 -12.60 -8.87 -17.54
CA TRP A 476 -11.18 -8.94 -17.18
C TRP A 476 -10.26 -8.77 -18.39
N ARG A 477 -10.64 -9.29 -19.55
CA ARG A 477 -9.95 -9.07 -20.82
C ARG A 477 -9.92 -7.58 -21.19
N ASP A 478 -11.08 -6.92 -21.08
CA ASP A 478 -11.26 -5.50 -21.38
C ASP A 478 -10.44 -4.61 -20.42
N LEU A 479 -10.50 -4.91 -19.12
CA LEU A 479 -9.76 -4.18 -18.08
C LEU A 479 -8.24 -4.41 -18.18
N PHE A 480 -7.79 -5.60 -18.57
CA PHE A 480 -6.38 -5.86 -18.88
C PHE A 480 -5.91 -5.03 -20.09
N GLN A 481 -6.67 -4.98 -21.19
CA GLN A 481 -6.31 -4.16 -22.35
C GLN A 481 -6.13 -2.69 -21.97
N ARG A 482 -7.09 -2.12 -21.22
CA ARG A 482 -7.07 -0.72 -20.76
C ARG A 482 -5.89 -0.42 -19.82
N ALA A 483 -5.49 -1.39 -18.99
CA ALA A 483 -4.38 -1.23 -18.05
C ALA A 483 -2.99 -1.40 -18.71
N LEU A 484 -2.88 -2.18 -19.80
CA LEU A 484 -1.60 -2.55 -20.42
C LEU A 484 -0.67 -1.36 -20.78
N PRO A 485 -1.15 -0.22 -21.33
CA PRO A 485 -0.30 0.95 -21.54
C PRO A 485 0.32 1.49 -20.25
N LYS A 486 -0.43 1.46 -19.13
CA LYS A 486 0.05 1.92 -17.83
C LYS A 486 1.02 0.93 -17.19
N VAL A 487 0.77 -0.37 -17.33
CA VAL A 487 1.71 -1.43 -16.93
C VAL A 487 3.05 -1.26 -17.65
N ARG A 488 3.04 -0.93 -18.95
CA ARG A 488 4.28 -0.65 -19.73
C ARG A 488 4.98 0.63 -19.31
N GLN A 489 4.24 1.71 -19.10
CA GLN A 489 4.81 2.97 -18.60
C GLN A 489 5.55 2.74 -17.27
N VAL A 490 4.91 2.02 -16.34
CA VAL A 490 5.51 1.69 -15.03
C VAL A 490 6.68 0.72 -15.19
N GLY A 491 6.57 -0.32 -16.03
CA GLY A 491 7.67 -1.26 -16.28
C GLY A 491 8.95 -0.59 -16.81
N ASN A 492 8.80 0.35 -17.75
CA ASN A 492 9.93 1.15 -18.25
C ASN A 492 10.52 2.03 -17.15
N ALA A 493 9.69 2.82 -16.45
CA ALA A 493 10.15 3.71 -15.38
C ALA A 493 10.85 2.97 -14.23
N VAL A 494 10.43 1.74 -13.90
CA VAL A 494 11.09 0.89 -12.91
C VAL A 494 12.48 0.44 -13.37
N LEU A 495 12.65 0.10 -14.66
CA LEU A 495 13.95 -0.30 -15.22
C LEU A 495 14.92 0.85 -15.49
N GLU A 496 14.42 2.08 -15.65
CA GLU A 496 15.26 3.29 -15.76
C GLU A 496 16.08 3.54 -14.48
N LYS A 497 15.58 3.13 -13.31
CA LYS A 497 16.25 3.27 -12.00
C LYS A 497 16.72 1.91 -11.48
N LYS A 498 18.04 1.70 -11.43
CA LYS A 498 18.66 0.42 -11.01
C LYS A 498 18.39 -0.01 -9.56
N ALA A 499 18.08 0.94 -8.67
CA ALA A 499 17.91 0.70 -7.25
C ALA A 499 16.70 1.48 -6.71
N TRP A 500 15.80 0.79 -6.00
CA TRP A 500 14.58 1.34 -5.45
C TRP A 500 14.52 1.16 -3.94
N ASN A 501 13.99 2.15 -3.23
CA ASN A 501 13.42 1.91 -1.91
C ASN A 501 12.06 1.22 -2.08
N VAL A 502 11.73 0.27 -1.20
CA VAL A 502 10.46 -0.49 -1.22
C VAL A 502 9.22 0.40 -1.35
N PHE A 503 9.13 1.52 -0.61
CA PHE A 503 7.95 2.38 -0.57
C PHE A 503 7.78 3.18 -1.87
N ASP A 504 8.88 3.65 -2.46
CA ASP A 504 8.87 4.34 -3.77
C ASP A 504 8.39 3.40 -4.87
N LEU A 505 8.89 2.15 -4.88
CA LEU A 505 8.53 1.15 -5.87
C LEU A 505 7.08 0.70 -5.72
N GLU A 506 6.62 0.54 -4.48
CA GLU A 506 5.22 0.24 -4.17
C GLU A 506 4.29 1.32 -4.71
N ARG A 507 4.57 2.59 -4.38
CA ARG A 507 3.79 3.72 -4.86
C ARG A 507 3.81 3.83 -6.39
N MET A 508 4.92 3.52 -7.04
CA MET A 508 5.03 3.48 -8.50
C MET A 508 4.17 2.36 -9.13
N ILE A 509 4.14 1.19 -8.49
CA ILE A 509 3.36 0.03 -8.94
C ILE A 509 1.86 0.22 -8.72
N GLN A 510 1.43 0.85 -7.61
CA GLN A 510 0.02 1.12 -7.31
C GLN A 510 -0.66 2.12 -8.27
N VAL A 511 0.08 2.84 -9.13
CA VAL A 511 -0.51 3.68 -10.19
C VAL A 511 -1.05 2.83 -11.36
N ILE A 512 -0.83 1.51 -11.35
CA ILE A 512 -1.44 0.56 -12.27
C ILE A 512 -2.89 0.29 -11.80
N PRO A 513 -3.92 0.39 -12.68
CA PRO A 513 -5.31 0.07 -12.30
C PRO A 513 -5.44 -1.34 -11.72
N GLN A 514 -6.25 -1.52 -10.67
CA GLN A 514 -6.44 -2.79 -9.94
C GLN A 514 -5.17 -3.37 -9.26
N MET A 515 -4.15 -2.54 -9.03
CA MET A 515 -2.95 -2.93 -8.29
C MET A 515 -3.00 -2.36 -6.86
N GLY A 516 -3.77 -3.01 -5.99
CA GLY A 516 -3.89 -2.62 -4.58
C GLY A 516 -2.63 -2.98 -3.75
N TYR A 517 -2.63 -2.58 -2.47
CA TYR A 517 -1.52 -2.74 -1.52
C TYR A 517 -0.90 -4.15 -1.49
N GLN A 518 -1.75 -5.18 -1.35
CA GLN A 518 -1.30 -6.58 -1.30
C GLN A 518 -0.63 -7.00 -2.63
N ASN A 519 -1.26 -6.65 -3.77
CA ASN A 519 -0.77 -6.94 -5.11
C ASN A 519 0.55 -6.22 -5.42
N SER A 520 0.71 -4.95 -4.98
CA SER A 520 1.96 -4.22 -5.13
C SER A 520 3.08 -4.82 -4.29
N ARG A 521 2.82 -5.21 -3.04
CA ARG A 521 3.84 -5.88 -2.20
C ARG A 521 4.25 -7.24 -2.76
N MET A 522 3.30 -8.03 -3.30
CA MET A 522 3.62 -9.28 -4.00
C MET A 522 4.45 -9.05 -5.27
N ALA A 523 4.12 -8.04 -6.07
CA ALA A 523 4.92 -7.66 -7.24
C ALA A 523 6.37 -7.36 -6.85
N ILE A 524 6.60 -6.56 -5.81
CA ILE A 524 7.93 -6.20 -5.33
C ILE A 524 8.71 -7.42 -4.83
N ARG A 525 8.05 -8.33 -4.09
CA ARG A 525 8.65 -9.59 -3.65
C ARG A 525 9.10 -10.44 -4.84
N TRP A 526 8.28 -10.59 -5.86
CA TRP A 526 8.66 -11.32 -7.09
C TRP A 526 9.74 -10.58 -7.89
N ILE A 527 9.72 -9.25 -7.96
CA ILE A 527 10.80 -8.45 -8.59
C ILE A 527 12.14 -8.79 -7.92
N ASN A 528 12.21 -8.71 -6.59
CA ASN A 528 13.42 -9.04 -5.84
C ASN A 528 13.79 -10.54 -5.88
N GLY A 529 12.81 -11.44 -5.93
CA GLY A 529 13.08 -12.88 -5.96
C GLY A 529 13.46 -13.44 -7.34
N LEU A 530 12.93 -12.85 -8.41
CA LEU A 530 13.00 -13.41 -9.76
C LEU A 530 13.83 -12.58 -10.74
N ILE A 531 14.00 -11.27 -10.53
CA ILE A 531 14.75 -10.36 -11.42
C ILE A 531 15.62 -9.33 -10.67
N SER A 532 16.17 -9.70 -9.50
CA SER A 532 17.10 -8.86 -8.71
C SER A 532 18.38 -8.45 -9.44
N ASP A 533 18.72 -9.15 -10.53
CA ASP A 533 19.80 -8.77 -11.46
C ASP A 533 19.47 -7.54 -12.31
N ALA A 534 18.18 -7.29 -12.56
CA ALA A 534 17.68 -6.16 -13.33
C ALA A 534 17.20 -4.99 -12.44
N VAL A 535 16.60 -5.28 -11.28
CA VAL A 535 16.03 -4.28 -10.37
C VAL A 535 16.45 -4.58 -8.93
N GLY A 536 17.35 -3.75 -8.38
CA GLY A 536 17.68 -3.80 -6.96
C GLY A 536 16.58 -3.14 -6.13
N VAL A 537 16.15 -3.80 -5.05
CA VAL A 537 15.17 -3.25 -4.10
C VAL A 537 15.75 -3.30 -2.69
N ASP A 538 15.78 -2.14 -2.04
CA ASP A 538 16.15 -1.97 -0.65
C ASP A 538 14.93 -2.10 0.26
N PHE A 539 14.98 -3.10 1.14
CA PHE A 539 13.95 -3.40 2.13
C PHE A 539 14.37 -3.05 3.56
N SER A 540 15.53 -2.43 3.78
CA SER A 540 16.08 -2.18 5.14
C SER A 540 15.12 -1.37 6.04
N ASP A 541 14.41 -0.39 5.48
CA ASP A 541 13.39 0.41 6.18
C ASP A 541 11.97 -0.20 6.17
N THR A 542 11.77 -1.42 5.65
CA THR A 542 10.43 -2.04 5.58
C THR A 542 9.94 -2.40 6.98
N ARG A 543 8.86 -1.74 7.42
CA ARG A 543 8.12 -2.14 8.63
C ARG A 543 7.30 -3.39 8.39
N ILE A 544 7.12 -4.16 9.46
CA ILE A 544 6.32 -5.39 9.50
C ILE A 544 4.88 -5.06 9.86
N SER A 545 3.93 -5.65 9.13
CA SER A 545 2.52 -5.70 9.52
C SER A 545 2.31 -6.77 10.58
N ILE A 546 1.82 -6.38 11.76
CA ILE A 546 1.66 -7.26 12.93
C ILE A 546 0.18 -7.54 13.14
N GLY A 547 -0.30 -8.60 12.48
CA GLY A 547 -1.62 -9.19 12.74
C GLY A 547 -1.63 -10.15 13.94
N GLU A 548 -2.83 -10.61 14.31
CA GLU A 548 -3.04 -11.56 15.41
C GLU A 548 -2.17 -12.80 15.31
N ASP A 549 -2.08 -13.38 14.13
CA ASP A 549 -1.34 -14.62 13.85
C ASP A 549 0.16 -14.46 14.09
N LEU A 550 0.75 -13.37 13.59
CA LEU A 550 2.16 -13.04 13.79
C LEU A 550 2.45 -12.74 15.26
N TYR A 551 1.61 -11.93 15.92
CA TYR A 551 1.78 -11.59 17.34
C TYR A 551 1.69 -12.83 18.24
N ARG A 552 0.80 -13.79 17.91
CA ARG A 552 0.69 -15.08 18.61
C ARG A 552 1.96 -15.90 18.47
N VAL A 553 2.47 -16.05 17.25
CA VAL A 553 3.73 -16.77 17.00
C VAL A 553 4.90 -16.08 17.70
N ALA A 554 4.99 -14.75 17.63
CA ALA A 554 6.01 -13.97 18.34
C ALA A 554 5.95 -14.19 19.87
N SER A 555 4.75 -14.25 20.43
CA SER A 555 4.53 -14.53 21.86
C SER A 555 5.02 -15.92 22.25
N ARG A 556 4.70 -16.95 21.45
CA ARG A 556 5.09 -18.35 21.72
C ARG A 556 6.58 -18.61 21.52
N LEU A 557 7.22 -17.86 20.62
CA LEU A 557 8.67 -17.81 20.44
C LEU A 557 9.39 -17.07 21.59
N GLY A 558 8.68 -16.31 22.42
CA GLY A 558 9.25 -15.51 23.50
C GLY A 558 9.87 -14.19 23.04
N ILE A 559 9.51 -13.70 21.85
CA ILE A 559 9.92 -12.38 21.32
C ILE A 559 9.18 -11.26 22.07
N VAL A 560 7.90 -11.50 22.42
CA VAL A 560 7.05 -10.62 23.23
C VAL A 560 6.38 -11.40 24.36
N ASN A 561 6.08 -10.72 25.46
CA ASN A 561 5.26 -11.25 26.53
C ASN A 561 3.85 -10.62 26.47
N PRO A 562 2.78 -11.38 26.18
CA PRO A 562 1.42 -10.84 26.03
C PRO A 562 0.81 -10.27 27.33
N HIS A 563 1.50 -10.40 28.47
CA HIS A 563 1.11 -9.75 29.73
C HIS A 563 1.73 -8.36 29.94
N LEU A 564 2.73 -7.97 29.13
CA LEU A 564 3.54 -6.75 29.34
C LEU A 564 3.73 -5.95 28.05
N ASP A 565 3.98 -6.64 26.94
CA ASP A 565 4.40 -6.08 25.65
C ASP A 565 3.20 -5.86 24.73
N TYR A 566 2.26 -5.03 25.18
CA TYR A 566 1.00 -4.81 24.49
C TYR A 566 1.19 -4.24 23.07
N TYR A 567 0.33 -4.68 22.15
CA TYR A 567 0.16 -4.11 20.82
C TYR A 567 -1.17 -3.37 20.72
N GLU A 568 -1.10 -2.05 20.54
CA GLU A 568 -2.27 -1.16 20.41
C GLU A 568 -2.22 -0.39 19.08
N SER A 569 -1.01 -0.06 18.61
CA SER A 569 -0.71 0.60 17.34
C SER A 569 0.81 0.60 17.11
N GLY A 570 1.26 1.15 15.98
CA GLY A 570 2.68 1.31 15.70
C GLY A 570 3.44 2.08 16.79
N ASN A 571 4.65 1.61 17.08
CA ASN A 571 5.55 2.04 18.17
C ASN A 571 5.07 1.67 19.59
N SER A 572 4.12 0.75 19.76
CA SER A 572 3.86 0.13 21.07
C SER A 572 5.06 -0.73 21.54
N MET A 573 5.01 -1.24 22.78
CA MET A 573 6.04 -2.17 23.27
C MET A 573 6.08 -3.48 22.47
N GLY A 574 4.92 -4.04 22.13
CA GLY A 574 4.80 -5.23 21.29
C GLY A 574 5.34 -5.00 19.88
N ASP A 575 4.95 -3.89 19.24
CA ASP A 575 5.47 -3.49 17.92
C ASP A 575 7.00 -3.35 17.96
N THR A 576 7.50 -2.47 18.83
CA THR A 576 8.93 -2.15 18.93
C THR A 576 9.80 -3.40 19.09
N LYS A 577 9.35 -4.37 19.91
CA LYS A 577 10.08 -5.64 20.10
C LYS A 577 10.06 -6.53 18.86
N ILE A 578 8.91 -6.67 18.18
CA ILE A 578 8.79 -7.49 16.96
C ILE A 578 9.59 -6.86 15.80
N GLN A 579 9.47 -5.55 15.57
CA GLN A 579 10.26 -4.84 14.56
C GLN A 579 11.76 -4.99 14.85
N SER A 580 12.20 -4.78 16.10
CA SER A 580 13.62 -4.91 16.50
C SER A 580 14.13 -6.35 16.35
N PHE A 581 13.34 -7.35 16.72
CA PHE A 581 13.67 -8.76 16.50
C PHE A 581 13.88 -9.06 15.02
N ALA A 582 12.99 -8.58 14.16
CA ALA A 582 13.05 -8.88 12.74
C ALA A 582 14.19 -8.14 12.01
N ILE A 583 14.49 -6.89 12.39
CA ILE A 583 15.70 -6.19 11.93
C ILE A 583 16.95 -6.97 12.36
N ARG A 584 16.98 -7.53 13.58
CA ARG A 584 18.08 -8.39 14.04
C ARG A 584 18.14 -9.72 13.29
N ALA A 585 17.00 -10.30 12.93
CA ALA A 585 16.91 -11.55 12.18
C ALA A 585 17.34 -11.35 10.72
N PHE A 586 16.83 -10.32 10.03
CA PHE A 586 17.08 -10.04 8.62
C PHE A 586 17.36 -8.54 8.39
N PRO A 587 18.58 -8.05 8.66
CA PRO A 587 18.91 -6.61 8.62
C PRO A 587 18.64 -5.91 7.28
N HIS A 588 18.70 -6.64 6.18
CA HIS A 588 18.48 -6.11 4.83
C HIS A 588 17.05 -6.35 4.30
N TYR A 589 16.23 -7.14 5.00
CA TYR A 589 14.85 -7.41 4.63
C TYR A 589 14.01 -7.85 5.85
N PRO A 590 13.71 -6.95 6.81
CA PRO A 590 13.02 -7.31 8.05
C PRO A 590 11.66 -7.97 7.82
N ALA A 591 10.91 -7.47 6.83
CA ALA A 591 9.60 -8.01 6.44
C ALA A 591 9.61 -9.48 5.96
N LYS A 592 10.78 -10.08 5.71
CA LYS A 592 10.91 -11.52 5.38
C LYS A 592 10.38 -12.45 6.50
N VAL A 593 10.21 -11.94 7.74
CA VAL A 593 9.60 -12.73 8.82
C VAL A 593 8.07 -12.77 8.80
N GLU A 594 7.41 -11.84 8.09
CA GLU A 594 5.95 -11.65 8.14
C GLU A 594 5.18 -12.92 7.82
N GLU A 595 5.35 -13.41 6.60
CA GLU A 595 4.58 -14.50 6.01
C GLU A 595 4.86 -15.86 6.68
N PRO A 596 6.11 -16.28 6.97
CA PRO A 596 6.35 -17.50 7.74
C PRO A 596 5.70 -17.46 9.13
N MET A 597 5.72 -16.30 9.81
CA MET A 597 5.10 -16.18 11.14
C MET A 597 3.57 -16.09 11.06
N ALA A 598 3.01 -15.36 10.10
CA ALA A 598 1.57 -15.27 9.89
C ALA A 598 0.98 -16.61 9.42
N SER A 599 1.60 -17.27 8.44
CA SER A 599 1.19 -18.60 7.96
C SER A 599 1.20 -19.63 9.10
N MET A 600 2.27 -19.69 9.90
CA MET A 600 2.31 -20.58 11.06
C MET A 600 1.26 -20.23 12.12
N GLY A 601 0.87 -18.95 12.24
CA GLY A 601 -0.18 -18.51 13.16
C GLY A 601 -1.60 -18.83 12.67
N GLY A 602 -1.84 -18.80 11.36
CA GLY A 602 -3.16 -18.82 10.72
C GLY A 602 -3.98 -20.13 10.89
N PRO A 603 -5.06 -20.28 10.10
CA PRO A 603 -5.93 -21.45 10.17
C PRO A 603 -5.28 -22.71 9.59
N GLU A 604 -5.73 -23.88 10.04
CA GLU A 604 -5.23 -25.20 9.59
C GLU A 604 -5.34 -25.38 8.07
N GLU A 605 -6.43 -24.88 7.46
CA GLU A 605 -6.68 -24.87 6.01
C GLU A 605 -5.57 -24.17 5.19
N GLN A 606 -4.78 -23.29 5.83
CA GLN A 606 -3.68 -22.54 5.22
C GLN A 606 -2.29 -23.05 5.68
N GLY A 607 -2.23 -24.24 6.29
CA GLY A 607 -1.00 -24.80 6.85
C GLY A 607 -0.61 -24.19 8.20
N GLY A 608 -1.56 -23.59 8.91
CA GLY A 608 -1.36 -23.07 10.26
C GLY A 608 -1.14 -24.16 11.30
N HIS A 609 -0.28 -23.87 12.27
CA HIS A 609 0.10 -24.79 13.36
C HIS A 609 -0.04 -24.16 14.75
N CYS A 610 0.16 -22.85 14.86
CA CYS A 610 0.25 -22.10 16.10
C CYS A 610 -1.11 -21.52 16.50
N PHE A 611 -2.13 -22.38 16.57
CA PHE A 611 -3.53 -22.02 16.83
C PHE A 611 -3.74 -21.20 18.13
N PRO A 612 -4.84 -20.43 18.25
CA PRO A 612 -5.15 -19.63 19.43
C PRO A 612 -4.94 -20.37 20.76
N VAL A 613 -5.42 -21.60 20.89
CA VAL A 613 -5.23 -22.46 22.08
C VAL A 613 -4.78 -23.85 21.61
N GLN A 614 -3.96 -24.57 22.39
CA GLN A 614 -3.47 -25.92 22.05
C GLN A 614 -2.84 -26.03 20.64
N PRO A 615 -1.73 -25.31 20.36
CA PRO A 615 -1.10 -25.33 19.04
C PRO A 615 -0.54 -26.71 18.65
N TRP A 616 -0.76 -27.11 17.39
CA TRP A 616 -0.22 -28.34 16.82
C TRP A 616 1.27 -28.16 16.50
N CYS A 617 2.11 -28.41 17.49
CA CYS A 617 3.55 -28.18 17.39
C CYS A 617 4.28 -29.15 16.44
N GLU A 618 3.73 -30.34 16.20
CA GLU A 618 4.30 -31.28 15.22
C GLU A 618 4.10 -30.75 13.79
N GLY A 619 5.10 -30.93 12.92
CA GLY A 619 5.13 -30.32 11.57
C GLY A 619 5.43 -28.81 11.54
N CYS A 620 5.17 -28.07 12.63
CA CYS A 620 5.38 -26.63 12.69
C CYS A 620 6.83 -26.22 12.36
N LEU A 621 6.98 -25.21 11.50
CA LEU A 621 8.25 -24.66 11.01
C LEU A 621 9.26 -24.31 12.12
N PHE A 622 8.76 -23.90 13.29
CA PHE A 622 9.58 -23.45 14.42
C PHE A 622 9.67 -24.47 15.57
N ASN A 623 9.12 -25.67 15.42
CA ASN A 623 8.98 -26.68 16.49
C ASN A 623 10.29 -27.03 17.21
N THR A 624 11.41 -27.06 16.49
CA THR A 624 12.72 -27.52 16.97
C THR A 624 13.37 -26.58 17.98
N PHE A 625 13.02 -25.29 17.98
CA PHE A 625 13.60 -24.29 18.87
C PHE A 625 12.58 -23.41 19.60
N CYS A 626 11.28 -23.49 19.25
CA CYS A 626 10.23 -22.75 19.92
C CYS A 626 10.12 -23.17 21.41
N PRO A 627 10.19 -22.21 22.37
CA PRO A 627 10.02 -22.50 23.79
C PRO A 627 8.57 -22.82 24.19
N LYS A 628 7.60 -22.75 23.25
CA LYS A 628 6.21 -23.19 23.43
C LYS A 628 5.53 -22.50 24.61
N LEU A 629 5.71 -21.18 24.73
CA LEU A 629 5.08 -20.37 25.77
C LEU A 629 3.58 -20.17 25.47
N TYR A 630 2.77 -19.96 26.53
CA TYR A 630 1.36 -19.57 26.43
C TYR A 630 0.50 -20.53 25.55
N LEU A 631 0.45 -21.81 25.95
CA LEU A 631 -0.30 -22.86 25.23
C LEU A 631 -1.78 -22.93 25.63
N ASP A 632 -2.09 -22.38 26.81
CA ASP A 632 -3.34 -22.46 27.55
C ASP A 632 -4.34 -21.33 27.25
N PHE A 633 -3.89 -20.25 26.60
CA PHE A 633 -4.74 -19.14 26.15
C PHE A 633 -4.23 -18.54 24.83
N ASN A 634 -5.06 -17.74 24.15
CA ASN A 634 -4.68 -17.00 22.96
C ASN A 634 -3.83 -15.77 23.32
N PRO A 635 -2.53 -15.71 22.95
CA PRO A 635 -1.68 -14.57 23.27
C PRO A 635 -2.18 -13.26 22.66
N SER A 636 -2.84 -13.30 21.50
CA SER A 636 -3.29 -12.11 20.78
C SER A 636 -4.50 -11.45 21.45
N GLU A 637 -5.49 -12.23 21.88
CA GLU A 637 -6.63 -11.72 22.70
C GLU A 637 -6.19 -11.00 23.98
N LYS A 638 -4.99 -11.30 24.48
CA LYS A 638 -4.46 -10.75 25.74
C LYS A 638 -3.48 -9.60 25.54
N GLY A 639 -2.60 -9.74 24.55
CA GLY A 639 -1.51 -8.80 24.27
C GLY A 639 -1.88 -7.75 23.22
N MET A 640 -2.79 -8.04 22.29
CA MET A 640 -3.31 -7.04 21.36
C MET A 640 -4.58 -6.41 21.93
N ARG A 641 -4.70 -5.09 21.81
CA ARG A 641 -5.89 -4.33 22.22
C ARG A 641 -6.40 -3.55 21.01
N ALA A 642 -7.69 -3.70 20.72
CA ALA A 642 -8.42 -2.93 19.71
C ALA A 642 -8.96 -1.60 20.29
#